data_AF-A0A2G4GFG1-F1
#
_entry.id   AF-A0A2G4GFG1-F1
#
_cell.length_a   1.000
_cell.length_b   1.000
_cell.length_c   1.000
_cell.angle_alpha   90.00
_cell.angle_beta   90.00
_cell.angle_gamma   90.00
#
_symmetry.space_group_name_H-M   'P 1'
#
loop_
_entity.id
_entity.type
_entity.pdbx_description
1 polymer ?
#
loop_
_entity_poly.entity_id
_entity_poly.type
_entity_poly.pdbx_seq_one_letter_code
_entity_poly.pdbx_strand_id
1 'polypeptide(L)'
;MASPIRPLRRVGSFLIFASLVTSLLASAPSAPVQAEPLPPLGVVIRGHGNGHGRGLSQYGALGWATKLGTSWQDILNFYYGGSGRVLAPLTEADASATPGGVMSVRLQTLDARSTAVISDNITASWSGVAGTYGGLVARMVSNNVYDIYGATTATCAADTDKPTGFTLIGDNIAGPIDFVSVKGSIPTAIAPTDLLGVCEPPSTTYKTGRIRYYRGSIRAVTDILGNRRTVNLLNTESYLRGVVPRESPAGWGDIAGGLGMNALRAQSVAARSYSLSEARYTYAKTCDTEDCQVYGGAGLRNVGSKTASVIEDKRTDQAIADTAGYVIRDSRNTIMRTEFTSSNGGRTAGGQFPAQIDNGDIAADAALQSWSRLLSASDVQKAFPSIGVFTSMTTSHDGLGGDWNGYTTSVVITGTAGSVTRTGWQFRGDFDLNSPWYGAFPVAAADPASPPVGSILFVGDSVGESIATEFAGIVTPAYPVMNYQSCAGRGMAGAGCLFNVTAPQIKSDGVGVVNSLDAPAIAIVELGYNDDPAAFEGEVQQMLAALISKAVQRVIFVNMSTRSTTRNYAKSNAVLAAAEAKNPSISIFDWNAASSAPNQWRWFDNTSLCCYVHLSTTGQTEFALFLRQQLDLLRPAGSLPTTAAVAPLMLGLPLAKKNTGAMVTVIQKKLNLALKLEGKSRLAIDGAFGSGTERAVRAFQTASVLPVSGIVDRATWDALGLAGRIDLAVLKVGSQHPAVSSLQQALAKVLKKKITTTGVFTTALANDVKLFQKRVKLPVSGRVGPSTWKVLTAAAALTSP
;
A
#
# COMPACT_ATOMS: atom_id res chain seq x y z
N MET A 1 -79.89 -45.53 11.72
CA MET A 1 -78.95 -46.14 10.77
C MET A 1 -77.68 -45.32 10.73
N ALA A 2 -76.56 -45.69 11.34
CA ALA A 2 -76.27 -46.55 12.48
C ALA A 2 -74.88 -46.09 12.98
N SER A 3 -74.61 -45.67 14.22
CA SER A 3 -75.40 -45.31 15.42
C SER A 3 -74.44 -44.50 16.35
N PRO A 4 -74.89 -43.85 17.43
CA PRO A 4 -74.69 -42.40 17.61
C PRO A 4 -73.96 -42.00 18.92
N ILE A 5 -73.97 -40.69 19.22
CA ILE A 5 -74.16 -40.05 20.56
C ILE A 5 -73.04 -39.06 20.96
N ARG A 6 -73.47 -37.79 21.17
CA ARG A 6 -72.79 -36.64 21.81
C ARG A 6 -72.61 -36.87 23.34
N PRO A 7 -72.32 -35.83 24.17
CA PRO A 7 -71.12 -35.00 24.39
C PRO A 7 -70.64 -35.14 25.87
N LEU A 8 -69.63 -34.38 26.37
CA LEU A 8 -69.68 -33.62 27.64
C LEU A 8 -68.34 -33.03 28.13
N ARG A 9 -68.49 -31.88 28.81
CA ARG A 9 -67.51 -31.04 29.54
C ARG A 9 -67.11 -31.60 30.91
N ARG A 10 -66.01 -31.04 31.47
CA ARG A 10 -65.63 -30.74 32.89
C ARG A 10 -64.32 -31.45 33.30
N VAL A 11 -63.24 -30.73 33.67
CA VAL A 11 -62.94 -29.90 34.87
C VAL A 11 -62.80 -30.73 36.15
N GLY A 12 -61.65 -30.57 36.83
CA GLY A 12 -61.38 -30.88 38.25
C GLY A 12 -60.49 -32.11 38.44
N SER A 13 -59.20 -32.00 38.78
CA SER A 13 -58.64 -31.69 40.11
C SER A 13 -59.09 -32.67 41.20
N PHE A 14 -58.18 -33.52 41.73
CA PHE A 14 -57.64 -33.48 43.11
C PHE A 14 -57.17 -34.85 43.68
N LEU A 15 -56.07 -34.77 44.45
CA LEU A 15 -55.67 -35.55 45.65
C LEU A 15 -55.02 -36.95 45.47
N ILE A 16 -53.69 -37.07 45.67
CA ILE A 16 -52.91 -37.39 46.91
C ILE A 16 -52.94 -38.89 47.31
N PHE A 17 -51.80 -39.61 47.24
CA PHE A 17 -50.95 -40.02 48.41
C PHE A 17 -49.69 -40.83 48.01
N ALA A 18 -48.56 -40.39 48.57
CA ALA A 18 -47.28 -41.03 48.93
C ALA A 18 -46.71 -42.27 48.19
N SER A 19 -45.42 -42.16 47.84
CA SER A 19 -44.36 -42.96 48.50
C SER A 19 -42.96 -42.39 48.21
N LEU A 20 -42.14 -42.40 49.25
CA LEU A 20 -40.82 -41.79 49.37
C LEU A 20 -39.76 -42.69 48.73
N VAL A 21 -39.03 -42.21 47.72
CA VAL A 21 -37.75 -42.77 47.28
C VAL A 21 -36.76 -41.62 47.12
N THR A 22 -35.88 -41.46 48.09
CA THR A 22 -34.73 -40.57 48.03
C THR A 22 -33.65 -41.19 47.16
N SER A 23 -33.55 -40.75 45.90
CA SER A 23 -32.37 -40.91 45.06
C SER A 23 -31.64 -39.56 44.97
N LEU A 24 -30.48 -39.46 45.63
CA LEU A 24 -29.52 -38.40 45.39
C LEU A 24 -29.05 -38.49 43.93
N LEU A 25 -29.57 -37.62 43.07
CA LEU A 25 -28.95 -37.32 41.78
C LEU A 25 -27.76 -36.40 42.06
N ALA A 26 -26.56 -36.97 42.11
CA ALA A 26 -25.33 -36.22 42.01
C ALA A 26 -25.35 -35.46 40.68
N SER A 27 -25.45 -34.13 40.76
CA SER A 27 -25.23 -33.24 39.63
C SER A 27 -23.80 -33.43 39.12
N ALA A 28 -23.65 -34.13 38.00
CA ALA A 28 -22.40 -34.18 37.28
C ALA A 28 -21.97 -32.72 36.95
N PRO A 29 -20.69 -32.37 37.11
CA PRO A 29 -20.22 -31.06 36.68
C PRO A 29 -20.48 -30.93 35.18
N SER A 30 -21.25 -29.90 34.82
CA SER A 30 -21.37 -29.46 33.43
C SER A 30 -19.95 -29.28 32.89
N ALA A 31 -19.60 -30.01 31.84
CA ALA A 31 -18.40 -29.71 31.08
C ALA A 31 -18.42 -28.22 30.75
N PRO A 32 -17.31 -27.47 30.91
CA PRO A 32 -17.28 -26.07 30.54
C PRO A 32 -17.67 -25.99 29.06
N VAL A 33 -18.77 -25.29 28.77
CA VAL A 33 -19.14 -24.94 27.40
C VAL A 33 -17.98 -24.12 26.87
N GLN A 34 -17.19 -24.73 25.99
CA GLN A 34 -16.11 -24.04 25.30
C GLN A 34 -16.78 -22.96 24.45
N ALA A 35 -16.53 -21.68 24.76
CA ALA A 35 -17.06 -20.58 23.98
C ALA A 35 -16.68 -20.79 22.50
N GLU A 36 -17.62 -20.62 21.59
CA GLU A 36 -17.30 -20.66 20.16
C GLU A 36 -16.17 -19.65 19.87
N PRO A 37 -15.14 -20.03 19.13
CA PRO A 37 -14.08 -19.10 18.75
C PRO A 37 -14.69 -17.91 18.03
N LEU A 38 -14.30 -16.70 18.43
CA LEU A 38 -14.74 -15.50 17.73
C LEU A 38 -14.38 -15.57 16.25
N PRO A 39 -15.24 -15.04 15.36
CA PRO A 39 -14.90 -14.88 13.96
C PRO A 39 -13.56 -14.13 13.80
N PRO A 40 -12.69 -14.57 12.89
CA PRO A 40 -11.42 -13.89 12.64
C PRO A 40 -11.65 -12.49 12.07
N LEU A 41 -10.74 -11.56 12.35
CA LEU A 41 -10.78 -10.20 11.79
C LEU A 41 -10.47 -10.18 10.28
N GLY A 42 -9.89 -11.25 9.78
CA GLY A 42 -9.48 -11.42 8.40
C GLY A 42 -8.51 -12.59 8.28
N VAL A 43 -7.82 -12.63 7.15
CA VAL A 43 -6.77 -13.61 6.87
C VAL A 43 -5.53 -12.91 6.31
N VAL A 44 -4.36 -13.36 6.75
CA VAL A 44 -3.10 -13.07 6.08
C VAL A 44 -2.85 -14.19 5.10
N ILE A 45 -2.82 -13.85 3.82
CA ILE A 45 -2.36 -14.73 2.77
C ILE A 45 -0.85 -14.57 2.69
N ARG A 46 -0.11 -15.67 2.84
CA ARG A 46 1.33 -15.71 2.61
C ARG A 46 1.56 -16.57 1.39
N GLY A 47 2.33 -16.08 0.42
CA GLY A 47 2.54 -16.79 -0.83
C GLY A 47 3.94 -16.64 -1.39
N HIS A 48 4.20 -17.37 -2.47
CA HIS A 48 5.47 -17.40 -3.16
C HIS A 48 5.37 -17.05 -4.64
N GLY A 49 6.42 -16.49 -5.22
CA GLY A 49 6.52 -16.22 -6.65
C GLY A 49 5.64 -15.08 -7.17
N ASN A 50 5.75 -14.84 -8.48
CA ASN A 50 5.01 -13.81 -9.19
C ASN A 50 4.63 -14.31 -10.59
N GLY A 51 3.33 -14.50 -10.82
CA GLY A 51 2.78 -15.13 -12.02
C GLY A 51 2.38 -16.59 -11.81
N HIS A 52 2.37 -17.37 -12.89
CA HIS A 52 1.74 -18.69 -12.93
C HIS A 52 2.62 -19.88 -12.57
N GLY A 53 3.95 -19.69 -12.44
CA GLY A 53 4.85 -20.76 -12.03
C GLY A 53 5.14 -21.85 -13.07
N ARG A 54 4.34 -21.95 -14.14
CA ARG A 54 4.54 -22.90 -15.24
C ARG A 54 5.70 -22.50 -16.16
N GLY A 55 6.52 -23.49 -16.53
CA GLY A 55 7.62 -23.32 -17.49
C GLY A 55 8.75 -22.44 -16.95
N LEU A 56 9.41 -21.69 -17.84
CA LEU A 56 10.58 -20.89 -17.50
C LEU A 56 10.24 -19.76 -16.52
N SER A 57 10.97 -19.69 -15.41
CA SER A 57 10.98 -18.48 -14.59
C SER A 57 11.99 -17.50 -15.18
N GLN A 58 11.58 -16.26 -15.45
CA GLN A 58 12.46 -15.21 -15.99
C GLN A 58 13.59 -14.90 -15.00
N TYR A 59 13.23 -14.66 -13.74
CA TYR A 59 14.21 -14.47 -12.67
C TYR A 59 14.98 -15.75 -12.38
N GLY A 60 14.34 -16.92 -12.46
CA GLY A 60 15.04 -18.18 -12.29
C GLY A 60 16.10 -18.43 -13.35
N ALA A 61 15.81 -18.16 -14.63
CA ALA A 61 16.78 -18.20 -15.71
C ALA A 61 17.94 -17.22 -15.45
N LEU A 62 17.66 -16.01 -14.94
CA LEU A 62 18.69 -15.06 -14.53
C LEU A 62 19.57 -15.62 -13.40
N GLY A 63 18.98 -16.23 -12.37
CA GLY A 63 19.72 -16.83 -11.26
C GLY A 63 20.56 -18.02 -11.70
N TRP A 64 20.01 -18.93 -12.51
CA TRP A 64 20.77 -20.02 -13.14
C TRP A 64 21.97 -19.48 -13.92
N ALA A 65 21.77 -18.44 -14.74
CA ALA A 65 22.83 -17.85 -15.53
C ALA A 65 23.89 -17.14 -14.67
N THR A 66 23.48 -16.28 -13.75
CA THR A 66 24.37 -15.32 -13.07
C THR A 66 24.91 -15.78 -11.72
N LYS A 67 24.22 -16.72 -11.06
CA LYS A 67 24.61 -17.26 -9.75
C LYS A 67 25.16 -18.67 -9.85
N LEU A 68 24.64 -19.45 -10.81
CA LEU A 68 25.00 -20.86 -11.00
C LEU A 68 25.80 -21.10 -12.29
N GLY A 69 26.09 -20.04 -13.07
CA GLY A 69 26.95 -20.12 -14.26
C GLY A 69 26.41 -21.02 -15.38
N THR A 70 25.09 -21.25 -15.41
CA THR A 70 24.48 -22.27 -16.28
C THR A 70 24.30 -21.78 -17.72
N SER A 71 24.47 -22.69 -18.68
CA SER A 71 24.27 -22.41 -20.10
C SER A 71 22.79 -22.21 -20.42
N TRP A 72 22.46 -21.50 -21.49
CA TRP A 72 21.05 -21.30 -21.87
C TRP A 72 20.37 -22.60 -22.32
N GLN A 73 21.12 -23.56 -22.86
CA GLN A 73 20.61 -24.89 -23.22
C GLN A 73 20.22 -25.68 -21.97
N ASP A 74 21.07 -25.66 -20.94
CA ASP A 74 20.80 -26.36 -19.69
C ASP A 74 19.65 -25.70 -18.92
N ILE A 75 19.54 -24.36 -18.97
CA ILE A 75 18.38 -23.62 -18.45
C ILE A 75 17.09 -24.10 -19.12
N LEU A 76 17.07 -24.18 -20.46
CA LEU A 76 15.89 -24.67 -21.20
C LEU A 76 15.60 -26.14 -20.90
N ASN A 77 16.63 -26.98 -20.80
CA ASN A 77 16.47 -28.39 -20.46
C ASN A 77 15.91 -28.58 -19.05
N PHE A 78 16.30 -27.73 -18.09
CA PHE A 78 15.69 -27.71 -16.77
C PHE A 78 14.19 -27.41 -16.89
N TYR A 79 13.80 -26.28 -17.48
CA TYR A 79 12.39 -25.86 -17.48
C TYR A 79 11.46 -26.68 -18.39
N TYR A 80 11.98 -27.15 -19.52
CA TYR A 80 11.15 -27.75 -20.58
C TYR A 80 11.57 -29.16 -20.98
N GLY A 81 12.73 -29.65 -20.50
CA GLY A 81 13.24 -30.98 -20.85
C GLY A 81 12.49 -32.13 -20.17
N GLY A 82 13.03 -33.33 -20.36
CA GLY A 82 12.45 -34.58 -19.87
C GLY A 82 11.27 -35.08 -20.71
N SER A 83 10.87 -36.34 -20.51
CA SER A 83 9.73 -36.98 -21.20
C SER A 83 9.80 -36.91 -22.74
N GLY A 84 11.01 -36.94 -23.31
CA GLY A 84 11.24 -36.85 -24.75
C GLY A 84 11.12 -35.43 -25.33
N ARG A 85 10.99 -34.40 -24.48
CA ARG A 85 11.03 -33.00 -24.89
C ARG A 85 12.48 -32.56 -25.09
N VAL A 86 12.75 -31.87 -26.19
CA VAL A 86 14.12 -31.52 -26.60
C VAL A 86 14.20 -30.14 -27.24
N LEU A 87 15.37 -29.52 -27.09
CA LEU A 87 15.77 -28.37 -27.90
C LEU A 87 16.12 -28.85 -29.31
N ALA A 88 15.48 -28.29 -30.33
CA ALA A 88 15.66 -28.69 -31.73
C ALA A 88 15.62 -27.48 -32.67
N PRO A 89 16.29 -27.54 -33.83
CA PRO A 89 16.12 -26.53 -34.86
C PRO A 89 14.71 -26.59 -35.47
N LEU A 90 14.27 -25.49 -36.05
CA LEU A 90 13.13 -25.43 -36.96
C LEU A 90 13.45 -26.26 -38.21
N THR A 91 12.46 -27.00 -38.68
CA THR A 91 12.52 -27.71 -39.96
C THR A 91 11.96 -26.83 -41.07
N GLU A 92 12.22 -27.20 -42.32
CA GLU A 92 11.62 -26.56 -43.49
C GLU A 92 10.08 -26.64 -43.49
N ALA A 93 9.53 -27.70 -42.89
CA ALA A 93 8.09 -27.85 -42.69
C ALA A 93 7.53 -26.82 -41.70
N ASP A 94 8.27 -26.45 -40.65
CA ASP A 94 7.79 -25.42 -39.70
C ASP A 94 7.86 -24.01 -40.31
N ALA A 95 8.89 -23.76 -41.13
CA ALA A 95 9.01 -22.52 -41.89
C ALA A 95 7.83 -22.34 -42.86
N SER A 96 7.27 -23.44 -43.39
CA SER A 96 6.11 -23.43 -44.30
C SER A 96 4.74 -23.58 -43.63
N ALA A 97 4.65 -24.15 -42.42
CA ALA A 97 3.41 -24.32 -41.64
C ALA A 97 2.91 -23.03 -40.97
N THR A 98 3.72 -21.98 -40.99
CA THR A 98 3.25 -20.64 -40.64
C THR A 98 2.53 -20.07 -41.87
N PRO A 99 1.26 -19.62 -41.83
CA PRO A 99 0.58 -19.11 -43.03
C PRO A 99 1.41 -18.02 -43.72
N GLY A 100 1.93 -18.30 -44.92
CA GLY A 100 2.83 -17.40 -45.65
C GLY A 100 4.25 -17.26 -45.06
N GLY A 101 4.67 -18.14 -44.15
CA GLY A 101 5.99 -18.12 -43.50
C GLY A 101 6.20 -17.01 -42.48
N VAL A 102 5.12 -16.35 -42.02
CA VAL A 102 5.20 -15.13 -41.18
C VAL A 102 4.37 -15.23 -39.90
N MET A 103 4.90 -14.72 -38.80
CA MET A 103 4.14 -14.45 -37.59
C MET A 103 3.04 -13.44 -37.88
N SER A 104 1.85 -13.68 -37.31
CA SER A 104 0.68 -12.81 -37.43
C SER A 104 0.15 -12.43 -36.05
N VAL A 105 0.18 -11.14 -35.74
CA VAL A 105 -0.16 -10.58 -34.42
C VAL A 105 -1.38 -9.69 -34.54
N ARG A 106 -2.49 -10.04 -33.90
CA ARG A 106 -3.63 -9.13 -33.76
C ARG A 106 -3.24 -7.97 -32.87
N LEU A 107 -3.46 -6.74 -33.36
CA LEU A 107 -3.20 -5.51 -32.61
C LEU A 107 -4.48 -5.05 -31.91
N GLN A 108 -4.69 -5.46 -30.65
CA GLN A 108 -5.95 -5.29 -29.93
C GLN A 108 -6.31 -3.83 -29.65
N THR A 109 -5.31 -2.96 -29.50
CA THR A 109 -5.53 -1.50 -29.32
C THR A 109 -6.28 -0.87 -30.51
N LEU A 110 -6.29 -1.54 -31.66
CA LEU A 110 -6.90 -1.09 -32.92
C LEU A 110 -8.20 -1.81 -33.24
N ASP A 111 -8.70 -2.65 -32.34
CA ASP A 111 -9.96 -3.34 -32.55
C ASP A 111 -11.09 -2.35 -32.82
N ALA A 112 -11.96 -2.73 -33.75
CA ALA A 112 -13.08 -1.93 -34.23
C ALA A 112 -12.73 -0.60 -34.92
N ARG A 113 -11.46 -0.29 -35.17
CA ARG A 113 -11.03 0.90 -35.94
C ARG A 113 -10.71 0.55 -37.39
N SER A 114 -10.63 1.57 -38.25
CA SER A 114 -10.05 1.42 -39.58
C SER A 114 -8.55 1.13 -39.48
N THR A 115 -8.03 0.19 -40.27
CA THR A 115 -6.59 -0.05 -40.32
C THR A 115 -5.92 1.10 -41.05
N ALA A 116 -5.11 1.88 -40.34
CA ALA A 116 -4.41 3.04 -40.88
C ALA A 116 -2.92 2.98 -40.53
N VAL A 117 -2.08 3.24 -41.52
CA VAL A 117 -0.63 3.31 -41.36
C VAL A 117 -0.08 4.63 -41.83
N ILE A 118 1.08 5.00 -41.30
CA ILE A 118 1.91 6.10 -41.77
C ILE A 118 3.29 5.57 -42.17
N SER A 119 3.95 6.27 -43.07
CA SER A 119 5.39 6.13 -43.35
C SER A 119 6.03 7.50 -43.37
N ASP A 120 6.97 7.74 -42.45
CA ASP A 120 7.64 9.04 -42.33
C ASP A 120 8.49 9.35 -43.57
N ASN A 121 9.06 8.31 -44.18
CA ASN A 121 9.88 8.42 -45.39
C ASN A 121 9.07 8.28 -46.69
N ILE A 122 7.72 8.28 -46.60
CA ILE A 122 6.81 8.21 -47.76
C ILE A 122 7.10 6.97 -48.61
N THR A 123 7.22 5.84 -47.93
CA THR A 123 7.53 4.52 -48.52
C THR A 123 6.40 3.52 -48.38
N ALA A 124 5.27 3.90 -47.78
CA ALA A 124 4.15 2.98 -47.62
C ALA A 124 3.54 2.67 -49.00
N SER A 125 3.22 1.41 -49.26
CA SER A 125 2.57 0.98 -50.49
C SER A 125 1.63 -0.20 -50.21
N TRP A 126 0.84 -0.56 -51.22
CA TRP A 126 -0.10 -1.67 -51.20
C TRP A 126 -0.18 -2.29 -52.60
N SER A 127 -0.83 -3.44 -52.75
CA SER A 127 -0.84 -4.22 -54.01
C SER A 127 -1.70 -3.66 -55.14
N GLY A 128 -2.52 -2.63 -54.88
CA GLY A 128 -3.38 -2.00 -55.88
C GLY A 128 -2.65 -0.96 -56.72
N VAL A 129 -3.05 0.31 -56.59
CA VAL A 129 -2.45 1.40 -57.37
C VAL A 129 -0.98 1.60 -56.99
N ALA A 130 -0.09 1.37 -57.96
CA ALA A 130 1.33 1.58 -57.82
C ALA A 130 1.64 3.01 -57.39
N GLY A 131 2.41 3.15 -56.30
CA GLY A 131 2.77 4.44 -55.73
C GLY A 131 3.32 4.28 -54.32
N THR A 132 3.88 5.36 -53.78
CA THR A 132 4.27 5.44 -52.37
C THR A 132 3.51 6.57 -51.68
N TYR A 133 3.20 6.33 -50.41
CA TYR A 133 2.29 7.16 -49.64
C TYR A 133 2.90 7.48 -48.27
N GLY A 134 2.59 8.66 -47.76
CA GLY A 134 2.90 9.05 -46.37
C GLY A 134 1.87 8.49 -45.39
N GLY A 135 0.64 8.26 -45.85
CA GLY A 135 -0.41 7.59 -45.07
C GLY A 135 -1.30 6.72 -45.96
N LEU A 136 -1.73 5.57 -45.42
CA LEU A 136 -2.68 4.66 -46.06
C LEU A 136 -3.76 4.24 -45.05
N VAL A 137 -5.00 4.11 -45.53
CA VAL A 137 -6.15 3.66 -44.73
C VAL A 137 -6.96 2.63 -45.50
N ALA A 138 -7.27 1.51 -44.87
CA ALA A 138 -8.26 0.55 -45.35
C ALA A 138 -9.56 0.75 -44.55
N ARG A 139 -10.60 1.27 -45.21
CA ARG A 139 -11.92 1.50 -44.63
C ARG A 139 -12.88 0.43 -45.10
N MET A 140 -13.36 -0.40 -44.17
CA MET A 140 -14.31 -1.46 -44.52
C MET A 140 -15.68 -0.85 -44.89
N VAL A 141 -16.15 -1.11 -46.11
CA VAL A 141 -17.46 -0.65 -46.64
C VAL A 141 -18.52 -1.74 -46.63
N SER A 142 -18.10 -3.01 -46.74
CA SER A 142 -18.92 -4.19 -46.47
C SER A 142 -18.04 -5.32 -45.94
N ASN A 143 -18.61 -6.45 -45.53
CA ASN A 143 -17.86 -7.51 -44.86
C ASN A 143 -16.64 -7.96 -45.69
N ASN A 144 -15.43 -7.73 -45.16
CA ASN A 144 -14.15 -7.99 -45.82
C ASN A 144 -13.99 -7.31 -47.21
N VAL A 145 -14.59 -6.14 -47.41
CA VAL A 145 -14.43 -5.29 -48.61
C VAL A 145 -14.10 -3.86 -48.16
N TYR A 146 -13.13 -3.24 -48.80
CA TYR A 146 -12.49 -2.01 -48.32
C TYR A 146 -12.35 -0.94 -49.41
N ASP A 147 -12.63 0.30 -49.03
CA ASP A 147 -12.12 1.47 -49.72
C ASP A 147 -10.72 1.80 -49.20
N ILE A 148 -9.78 2.06 -50.11
CA ILE A 148 -8.39 2.37 -49.80
C ILE A 148 -8.14 3.85 -50.06
N TYR A 149 -7.67 4.54 -49.03
CA TYR A 149 -7.35 5.97 -49.07
C TYR A 149 -5.86 6.19 -48.90
N GLY A 150 -5.28 7.09 -49.69
CA GLY A 150 -3.86 7.45 -49.63
C GLY A 150 -3.63 8.94 -49.40
N ALA A 151 -2.57 9.27 -48.66
CA ALA A 151 -2.09 10.63 -48.47
C ALA A 151 -0.62 10.74 -48.88
N THR A 152 -0.25 11.87 -49.49
CA THR A 152 1.14 12.15 -49.88
C THR A 152 2.02 12.57 -48.70
N THR A 153 1.41 13.00 -47.59
CA THR A 153 2.10 13.42 -46.36
C THR A 153 1.99 12.36 -45.27
N ALA A 154 3.02 12.23 -44.44
CA ALA A 154 3.01 11.36 -43.26
C ALA A 154 2.07 11.90 -42.17
N THR A 155 0.81 11.46 -42.19
CA THR A 155 -0.23 11.93 -41.27
C THR A 155 -1.12 10.79 -40.79
N CYS A 156 -1.51 10.84 -39.52
CA CYS A 156 -2.50 9.91 -38.98
C CYS A 156 -3.89 10.25 -39.52
N ALA A 157 -4.59 9.24 -40.04
CA ALA A 157 -5.96 9.42 -40.48
C ALA A 157 -6.93 9.54 -39.28
N ALA A 158 -7.92 10.41 -39.42
CA ALA A 158 -9.08 10.39 -38.53
C ALA A 158 -9.91 9.13 -38.81
N ASP A 159 -10.46 8.49 -37.77
CA ASP A 159 -11.32 7.30 -37.91
C ASP A 159 -12.74 7.69 -38.34
N THR A 160 -12.85 8.15 -39.58
CA THR A 160 -14.08 8.64 -40.23
C THR A 160 -14.18 8.06 -41.64
N ASP A 161 -15.36 8.08 -42.26
CA ASP A 161 -15.58 7.45 -43.56
C ASP A 161 -14.76 8.08 -44.69
N LYS A 162 -14.50 9.39 -44.62
CA LYS A 162 -13.69 10.13 -45.59
C LYS A 162 -12.63 10.95 -44.85
N PRO A 163 -11.47 10.35 -44.52
CA PRO A 163 -10.47 11.04 -43.73
C PRO A 163 -9.90 12.24 -44.50
N THR A 164 -9.98 13.42 -43.89
CA THR A 164 -9.46 14.68 -44.45
C THR A 164 -7.99 14.55 -44.80
N GLY A 165 -7.61 15.02 -46.00
CA GLY A 165 -6.22 14.96 -46.49
C GLY A 165 -5.84 13.64 -47.15
N PHE A 166 -6.78 12.70 -47.30
CA PHE A 166 -6.58 11.47 -48.05
C PHE A 166 -7.49 11.43 -49.28
N THR A 167 -7.00 10.81 -50.35
CA THR A 167 -7.72 10.58 -51.61
C THR A 167 -8.06 9.10 -51.76
N LEU A 168 -9.25 8.79 -52.26
CA LEU A 168 -9.63 7.43 -52.61
C LEU A 168 -8.74 6.93 -53.77
N ILE A 169 -8.02 5.83 -53.53
CA ILE A 169 -7.09 5.20 -54.48
C ILE A 169 -7.45 3.75 -54.79
N GLY A 170 -8.44 3.18 -54.08
CA GLY A 170 -9.02 1.87 -54.38
C GLY A 170 -10.46 1.85 -53.87
N ASP A 171 -11.39 1.40 -54.70
CA ASP A 171 -12.83 1.41 -54.44
C ASP A 171 -13.35 -0.03 -54.38
N ASN A 172 -14.08 -0.39 -53.31
CA ASN A 172 -14.69 -1.71 -53.13
C ASN A 172 -13.73 -2.91 -53.32
N ILE A 173 -12.52 -2.83 -52.74
CA ILE A 173 -11.48 -3.85 -52.87
C ILE A 173 -11.74 -5.01 -51.91
N ALA A 174 -11.77 -6.24 -52.43
CA ALA A 174 -11.86 -7.44 -51.60
C ALA A 174 -10.61 -7.60 -50.71
N GLY A 175 -10.82 -7.84 -49.41
CA GLY A 175 -9.75 -8.08 -48.45
C GLY A 175 -9.23 -9.53 -48.44
N PRO A 176 -8.15 -9.80 -47.70
CA PRO A 176 -7.43 -8.87 -46.83
C PRO A 176 -6.59 -7.84 -47.60
N ILE A 177 -6.28 -6.72 -46.95
CA ILE A 177 -5.46 -5.64 -47.52
C ILE A 177 -4.14 -5.54 -46.76
N ASP A 178 -3.02 -5.63 -47.47
CA ASP A 178 -1.68 -5.51 -46.89
C ASP A 178 -1.04 -4.16 -47.23
N PHE A 179 -0.63 -3.44 -46.19
CA PHE A 179 0.24 -2.29 -46.29
C PHE A 179 1.67 -2.69 -45.99
N VAL A 180 2.58 -2.32 -46.89
CA VAL A 180 4.01 -2.63 -46.80
C VAL A 180 4.85 -1.35 -46.85
N SER A 181 6.09 -1.42 -46.38
CA SER A 181 7.12 -0.39 -46.61
C SER A 181 8.32 -1.04 -47.27
N VAL A 182 9.01 -0.31 -48.16
CA VAL A 182 10.22 -0.76 -48.87
C VAL A 182 11.24 -1.43 -47.95
N LYS A 183 11.41 -0.90 -46.73
CA LYS A 183 12.36 -1.42 -45.74
C LYS A 183 11.69 -2.19 -44.60
N GLY A 184 10.37 -2.28 -44.57
CA GLY A 184 9.60 -2.85 -43.46
C GLY A 184 10.00 -4.30 -43.15
N SER A 185 10.28 -5.09 -44.18
CA SER A 185 10.67 -6.50 -44.03
C SER A 185 12.19 -6.73 -43.90
N ILE A 186 13.01 -5.68 -43.99
CA ILE A 186 14.47 -5.80 -43.93
C ILE A 186 14.90 -5.94 -42.46
N PRO A 187 15.57 -7.03 -42.05
CA PRO A 187 16.00 -7.22 -40.66
C PRO A 187 16.93 -6.10 -40.16
N THR A 188 17.73 -5.52 -41.05
CA THR A 188 18.65 -4.40 -40.77
C THR A 188 18.00 -3.01 -40.87
N ALA A 189 16.68 -2.90 -41.05
CA ALA A 189 16.01 -1.62 -40.84
C ALA A 189 16.19 -1.21 -39.36
N ILE A 190 17.02 -0.19 -39.11
CA ILE A 190 17.37 0.25 -37.74
C ILE A 190 16.49 1.43 -37.30
N ALA A 191 16.11 2.32 -38.23
CA ALA A 191 15.34 3.52 -37.88
C ALA A 191 13.83 3.24 -37.91
N PRO A 192 13.07 3.58 -36.84
CA PRO A 192 11.61 3.43 -36.84
C PRO A 192 10.93 4.13 -38.03
N THR A 193 11.51 5.23 -38.52
CA THR A 193 11.01 6.00 -39.68
C THR A 193 11.06 5.24 -41.01
N ASP A 194 11.83 4.15 -41.11
CA ASP A 194 11.85 3.25 -42.27
C ASP A 194 10.69 2.22 -42.25
N LEU A 195 10.00 2.10 -41.11
CA LEU A 195 8.94 1.14 -40.86
C LEU A 195 7.55 1.77 -41.02
N LEU A 196 6.51 0.93 -40.98
CA LEU A 196 5.14 1.41 -40.91
C LEU A 196 4.78 1.77 -39.47
N GLY A 197 4.31 3.00 -39.27
CA GLY A 197 3.74 3.46 -38.02
C GLY A 197 2.23 3.25 -38.01
N VAL A 198 1.68 2.75 -36.91
CA VAL A 198 0.23 2.68 -36.69
C VAL A 198 -0.17 3.67 -35.62
N CYS A 199 -1.25 4.41 -35.87
CA CYS A 199 -1.71 5.48 -35.00
C CYS A 199 -2.63 4.92 -33.89
N GLU A 200 -2.11 4.89 -32.67
CA GLU A 200 -2.84 4.61 -31.44
C GLU A 200 -3.60 5.88 -30.98
N PRO A 201 -4.84 5.73 -30.49
CA PRO A 201 -5.65 6.85 -30.03
C PRO A 201 -5.06 7.51 -28.77
N PRO A 202 -5.47 8.76 -28.47
CA PRO A 202 -5.16 9.39 -27.19
C PRO A 202 -5.57 8.53 -25.99
N SER A 203 -4.75 8.55 -24.95
CA SER A 203 -5.04 7.95 -23.64
C SER A 203 -4.73 8.93 -22.51
N THR A 204 -5.04 8.54 -21.27
CA THR A 204 -4.63 9.29 -20.07
C THR A 204 -3.12 9.50 -20.02
N THR A 205 -2.33 8.55 -20.55
CA THR A 205 -0.87 8.62 -20.63
C THR A 205 -0.38 9.40 -21.85
N TYR A 206 -1.04 9.27 -23.01
CA TYR A 206 -0.61 9.87 -24.28
C TYR A 206 -1.70 10.80 -24.83
N LYS A 207 -1.76 12.05 -24.35
CA LYS A 207 -2.88 12.97 -24.62
C LYS A 207 -3.11 13.32 -26.10
N THR A 208 -2.07 13.25 -26.93
CA THR A 208 -2.18 13.53 -28.38
C THR A 208 -2.33 12.26 -29.22
N GLY A 209 -2.34 11.08 -28.60
CA GLY A 209 -2.16 9.81 -29.28
C GLY A 209 -0.69 9.51 -29.56
N ARG A 210 -0.42 8.29 -30.03
CA ARG A 210 0.93 7.81 -30.28
C ARG A 210 0.98 7.04 -31.59
N ILE A 211 2.14 7.02 -32.21
CA ILE A 211 2.47 6.19 -33.35
C ILE A 211 3.40 5.11 -32.87
N ARG A 212 3.05 3.86 -33.17
CA ARG A 212 3.90 2.70 -32.91
C ARG A 212 4.37 2.10 -34.22
N TYR A 213 5.67 1.93 -34.34
CA TYR A 213 6.30 1.40 -35.54
C TYR A 213 6.42 -0.10 -35.45
N TYR A 214 6.14 -0.78 -36.56
CA TYR A 214 6.16 -2.24 -36.65
C TYR A 214 7.01 -2.70 -37.82
N ARG A 215 7.77 -3.79 -37.60
CA ARG A 215 8.46 -4.50 -38.68
C ARG A 215 7.45 -5.28 -39.53
N GLY A 216 7.83 -5.59 -40.76
CA GLY A 216 7.01 -6.30 -41.72
C GLY A 216 5.88 -5.44 -42.30
N SER A 217 4.69 -6.02 -42.40
CA SER A 217 3.49 -5.41 -43.00
C SER A 217 2.34 -5.31 -42.01
N ILE A 218 1.37 -4.46 -42.34
CA ILE A 218 0.14 -4.27 -41.55
C ILE A 218 -1.05 -4.63 -42.42
N ARG A 219 -1.84 -5.60 -41.96
CA ARG A 219 -2.98 -6.17 -42.66
C ARG A 219 -4.30 -5.69 -42.06
N ALA A 220 -5.21 -5.25 -42.92
CA ALA A 220 -6.63 -5.13 -42.62
C ALA A 220 -7.34 -6.44 -42.97
N VAL A 221 -8.10 -6.99 -42.02
CA VAL A 221 -8.88 -8.23 -42.19
C VAL A 221 -10.12 -8.21 -41.31
N THR A 222 -11.03 -9.15 -41.50
CA THR A 222 -12.16 -9.39 -40.59
C THR A 222 -12.00 -10.69 -39.82
N ASP A 223 -12.59 -10.75 -38.63
CA ASP A 223 -12.82 -12.04 -37.97
C ASP A 223 -14.04 -12.78 -38.56
N ILE A 224 -14.31 -13.98 -38.03
CA ILE A 224 -15.43 -14.82 -38.48
C ILE A 224 -16.82 -14.19 -38.22
N LEU A 225 -16.89 -13.16 -37.36
CA LEU A 225 -18.12 -12.41 -37.06
C LEU A 225 -18.22 -11.13 -37.90
N GLY A 226 -17.26 -10.89 -38.81
CA GLY A 226 -17.21 -9.69 -39.64
C GLY A 226 -16.66 -8.45 -38.92
N ASN A 227 -16.11 -8.60 -37.70
CA ASN A 227 -15.49 -7.46 -37.02
C ASN A 227 -14.15 -7.11 -37.67
N ARG A 228 -13.88 -5.81 -37.80
CA ARG A 228 -12.62 -5.28 -38.31
C ARG A 228 -11.46 -5.59 -37.37
N ARG A 229 -10.36 -6.12 -37.92
CA ARG A 229 -9.13 -6.47 -37.21
C ARG A 229 -7.92 -5.90 -37.95
N THR A 230 -6.95 -5.44 -37.17
CA THR A 230 -5.62 -5.07 -37.67
C THR A 230 -4.61 -6.12 -37.23
N VAL A 231 -3.80 -6.62 -38.17
CA VAL A 231 -2.81 -7.67 -37.92
C VAL A 231 -1.44 -7.21 -38.39
N ASN A 232 -0.40 -7.34 -37.56
CA ASN A 232 0.98 -7.18 -37.99
C ASN A 232 1.54 -8.52 -38.47
N LEU A 233 2.09 -8.54 -39.69
CA LEU A 233 2.71 -9.70 -40.32
C LEU A 233 4.22 -9.49 -40.44
N LEU A 234 5.02 -10.40 -39.88
CA LEU A 234 6.48 -10.27 -39.83
C LEU A 234 7.16 -11.63 -39.64
N ASN A 235 8.46 -11.72 -39.92
CA ASN A 235 9.21 -12.94 -39.59
C ASN A 235 9.35 -13.11 -38.07
N THR A 236 9.52 -14.35 -37.62
CA THR A 236 9.56 -14.70 -36.19
C THR A 236 10.65 -13.98 -35.43
N GLU A 237 11.85 -13.85 -35.98
CA GLU A 237 12.96 -13.17 -35.28
C GLU A 237 12.67 -11.67 -35.08
N SER A 238 12.03 -11.03 -36.06
CA SER A 238 11.58 -9.63 -35.94
C SER A 238 10.45 -9.46 -34.93
N TYR A 239 9.57 -10.46 -34.81
CA TYR A 239 8.57 -10.49 -33.74
C TYR A 239 9.22 -10.54 -32.36
N LEU A 240 10.23 -11.39 -32.18
CA LEU A 240 10.94 -11.53 -30.91
C LEU A 240 11.63 -10.24 -30.45
N ARG A 241 12.10 -9.38 -31.36
CA ARG A 241 12.64 -8.05 -31.01
C ARG A 241 11.61 -7.15 -30.33
N GLY A 242 10.33 -7.37 -30.64
CA GLY A 242 9.21 -6.70 -30.01
C GLY A 242 8.75 -7.33 -28.70
N VAL A 243 9.17 -8.56 -28.39
CA VAL A 243 8.73 -9.35 -27.23
C VAL A 243 9.81 -9.48 -26.16
N VAL A 244 10.98 -10.03 -26.50
CA VAL A 244 12.03 -10.41 -25.53
C VAL A 244 12.41 -9.27 -24.57
N PRO A 245 12.68 -8.02 -25.02
CA PRO A 245 13.00 -6.92 -24.10
C PRO A 245 11.82 -6.42 -23.25
N ARG A 246 10.59 -6.89 -23.50
CA ARG A 246 9.39 -6.60 -22.68
C ARG A 246 9.11 -7.72 -21.68
N GLU A 247 9.53 -8.93 -21.99
CA GLU A 247 9.42 -10.10 -21.10
C GLU A 247 10.62 -10.24 -20.17
N SER A 248 11.82 -9.81 -20.58
CA SER A 248 13.01 -9.82 -19.74
C SER A 248 13.80 -8.53 -19.93
N PRO A 249 14.20 -7.83 -18.85
CA PRO A 249 14.98 -6.61 -18.96
C PRO A 249 16.26 -6.82 -19.76
N ALA A 250 16.44 -6.07 -20.84
CA ALA A 250 17.60 -6.22 -21.72
C ALA A 250 18.95 -6.00 -20.99
N GLY A 251 18.95 -5.16 -19.95
CA GLY A 251 20.12 -4.93 -19.08
C GLY A 251 20.62 -6.17 -18.34
N TRP A 252 19.82 -7.23 -18.24
CA TRP A 252 20.28 -8.49 -17.67
C TRP A 252 21.41 -9.13 -18.45
N GLY A 253 21.52 -8.84 -19.75
CA GLY A 253 22.62 -9.33 -20.59
C GLY A 253 24.01 -8.95 -20.05
N ASP A 254 24.13 -7.84 -19.33
CA ASP A 254 25.40 -7.32 -18.83
C ASP A 254 25.72 -7.79 -17.40
N ILE A 255 24.76 -8.41 -16.70
CA ILE A 255 24.92 -8.84 -15.30
C ILE A 255 25.95 -9.97 -15.18
N ALA A 256 26.72 -9.94 -14.08
CA ALA A 256 27.74 -10.92 -13.75
C ALA A 256 28.77 -11.12 -14.88
N GLY A 257 29.26 -10.02 -15.44
CA GLY A 257 30.27 -10.04 -16.49
C GLY A 257 29.76 -10.59 -17.83
N GLY A 258 28.45 -10.46 -18.11
CA GLY A 258 27.84 -10.94 -19.34
C GLY A 258 27.14 -12.29 -19.24
N LEU A 259 27.24 -12.99 -18.10
CA LEU A 259 26.61 -14.30 -17.91
C LEU A 259 25.09 -14.24 -18.04
N GLY A 260 24.46 -13.14 -17.64
CA GLY A 260 23.01 -12.97 -17.77
C GLY A 260 22.48 -13.02 -19.21
N MET A 261 23.35 -12.94 -20.22
CA MET A 261 22.98 -13.20 -21.61
C MET A 261 22.41 -14.61 -21.82
N ASN A 262 22.81 -15.61 -21.02
CA ASN A 262 22.21 -16.95 -21.10
C ASN A 262 20.72 -16.96 -20.72
N ALA A 263 20.29 -16.10 -19.79
CA ALA A 263 18.88 -15.95 -19.47
C ALA A 263 18.10 -15.36 -20.64
N LEU A 264 18.65 -14.33 -21.32
CA LEU A 264 18.02 -13.72 -22.50
C LEU A 264 17.95 -14.70 -23.69
N ARG A 265 18.96 -15.56 -23.88
CA ARG A 265 18.96 -16.62 -24.89
C ARG A 265 17.86 -17.66 -24.61
N ALA A 266 17.76 -18.12 -23.36
CA ALA A 266 16.70 -19.04 -22.96
C ALA A 266 15.31 -18.41 -23.14
N GLN A 267 15.12 -17.15 -22.71
CA GLN A 267 13.88 -16.41 -22.93
C GLN A 267 13.53 -16.29 -24.42
N SER A 268 14.54 -16.08 -25.29
CA SER A 268 14.33 -15.97 -26.75
C SER A 268 13.78 -17.27 -27.35
N VAL A 269 14.32 -18.43 -26.96
CA VAL A 269 13.82 -19.75 -27.41
C VAL A 269 12.44 -20.05 -26.84
N ALA A 270 12.20 -19.74 -25.57
CA ALA A 270 10.90 -19.89 -24.94
C ALA A 270 9.84 -19.01 -25.62
N ALA A 271 10.15 -17.75 -25.90
CA ALA A 271 9.24 -16.85 -26.60
C ALA A 271 8.99 -17.33 -28.05
N ARG A 272 10.02 -17.82 -28.74
CA ARG A 272 9.90 -18.37 -30.10
C ARG A 272 8.98 -19.57 -30.15
N SER A 273 9.22 -20.57 -29.30
CA SER A 273 8.44 -21.81 -29.29
C SER A 273 6.99 -21.55 -28.91
N TYR A 274 6.76 -20.71 -27.88
CA TYR A 274 5.43 -20.25 -27.50
C TYR A 274 4.71 -19.65 -28.72
N SER A 275 5.27 -18.59 -29.31
CA SER A 275 4.63 -17.86 -30.41
C SER A 275 4.31 -18.73 -31.64
N LEU A 276 5.18 -19.67 -31.98
CA LEU A 276 5.00 -20.56 -33.13
C LEU A 276 3.97 -21.67 -32.86
N SER A 277 3.80 -22.09 -31.61
CA SER A 277 2.79 -23.07 -31.21
C SER A 277 1.37 -22.50 -31.14
N GLU A 278 1.22 -21.17 -31.07
CA GLU A 278 -0.09 -20.53 -30.96
C GLU A 278 -0.87 -20.56 -32.29
N ALA A 279 -2.17 -20.76 -32.17
CA ALA A 279 -3.14 -20.70 -33.27
C ALA A 279 -4.47 -20.10 -32.75
N ARG A 280 -4.41 -18.89 -32.17
CA ARG A 280 -5.54 -18.32 -31.43
C ARG A 280 -6.71 -17.89 -32.29
N TYR A 281 -6.44 -17.44 -33.50
CA TYR A 281 -7.46 -16.91 -34.40
C TYR A 281 -7.26 -17.48 -35.81
N THR A 282 -8.35 -17.56 -36.57
CA THR A 282 -8.29 -17.94 -37.99
C THR A 282 -7.51 -16.93 -38.85
N TYR A 283 -7.37 -15.69 -38.37
CA TYR A 283 -6.72 -14.58 -39.08
C TYR A 283 -5.39 -14.12 -38.45
N ALA A 284 -5.03 -14.64 -37.27
CA ALA A 284 -3.79 -14.29 -36.56
C ALA A 284 -3.37 -15.42 -35.60
N LYS A 285 -2.06 -15.69 -35.51
CA LYS A 285 -1.52 -16.68 -34.57
C LYS A 285 -1.66 -16.23 -33.12
N THR A 286 -1.39 -14.96 -32.84
CA THR A 286 -1.26 -14.41 -31.48
C THR A 286 -1.85 -13.00 -31.37
N CYS A 287 -1.69 -12.37 -30.21
CA CYS A 287 -2.12 -11.00 -29.88
C CYS A 287 -0.99 -10.21 -29.20
N ASP A 288 -1.14 -8.89 -29.08
CA ASP A 288 -0.12 -7.96 -28.59
C ASP A 288 -0.16 -7.67 -27.08
N THR A 289 -0.95 -8.41 -26.31
CA THR A 289 -1.16 -8.22 -24.87
C THR A 289 -0.63 -9.39 -24.04
N GLU A 290 -0.64 -9.23 -22.72
CA GLU A 290 -0.25 -10.24 -21.73
C GLU A 290 -1.08 -11.52 -21.78
N ASP A 291 -2.27 -11.50 -22.40
CA ASP A 291 -3.04 -12.72 -22.70
C ASP A 291 -2.26 -13.68 -23.60
N CYS A 292 -1.32 -13.13 -24.39
CA CYS A 292 -0.43 -13.81 -25.30
C CYS A 292 1.03 -13.62 -24.86
N GLN A 293 1.67 -12.57 -25.37
CA GLN A 293 3.00 -12.08 -24.99
C GLN A 293 3.01 -10.57 -25.21
N VAL A 294 3.78 -9.83 -24.42
CA VAL A 294 3.84 -8.38 -24.53
C VAL A 294 4.61 -8.00 -25.80
N TYR A 295 3.88 -7.71 -26.90
CA TYR A 295 4.46 -7.32 -28.19
C TYR A 295 4.41 -5.81 -28.40
N GLY A 296 5.56 -5.14 -28.25
CA GLY A 296 5.61 -3.68 -28.32
C GLY A 296 5.91 -3.08 -29.69
N GLY A 297 6.19 -3.86 -30.74
CA GLY A 297 6.70 -3.34 -32.03
C GLY A 297 8.18 -2.93 -32.00
N ALA A 298 8.60 -1.98 -32.84
CA ALA A 298 10.00 -1.58 -33.01
C ALA A 298 10.33 -0.19 -32.43
N GLY A 299 9.35 0.72 -32.41
CA GLY A 299 9.57 2.10 -31.96
C GLY A 299 8.29 2.85 -31.64
N LEU A 300 8.44 4.02 -31.02
CA LEU A 300 7.34 4.88 -30.56
C LEU A 300 7.59 6.35 -30.91
N ARG A 301 6.52 7.09 -31.22
CA ARG A 301 6.54 8.55 -31.39
C ARG A 301 5.19 9.14 -31.00
N ASN A 302 5.16 10.27 -30.28
CA ASN A 302 3.90 10.97 -30.05
C ASN A 302 3.39 11.61 -31.36
N VAL A 303 2.07 11.60 -31.58
CA VAL A 303 1.50 12.31 -32.73
C VAL A 303 1.87 13.79 -32.64
N GLY A 304 2.37 14.35 -33.74
CA GLY A 304 2.90 15.72 -33.84
C GLY A 304 4.40 15.88 -33.55
N SER A 305 5.03 14.90 -32.89
CA SER A 305 6.51 14.89 -32.73
C SER A 305 7.20 14.48 -34.03
N LYS A 306 8.46 14.86 -34.26
CA LYS A 306 9.31 14.26 -35.31
C LYS A 306 10.31 13.24 -34.77
N THR A 307 10.42 13.13 -33.45
CA THR A 307 11.39 12.25 -32.78
C THR A 307 10.73 10.92 -32.46
N ALA A 308 11.27 9.84 -33.01
CA ALA A 308 10.91 8.48 -32.65
C ALA A 308 11.96 7.86 -31.72
N SER A 309 11.52 7.08 -30.74
CA SER A 309 12.39 6.23 -29.91
C SER A 309 12.34 4.79 -30.38
N VAL A 310 13.51 4.16 -30.50
CA VAL A 310 13.62 2.70 -30.65
C VAL A 310 13.36 2.06 -29.30
N ILE A 311 12.58 0.99 -29.27
CA ILE A 311 12.28 0.22 -28.05
C ILE A 311 12.79 -1.23 -28.11
N GLU A 312 13.41 -1.61 -29.23
CA GLU A 312 14.25 -2.79 -29.34
C GLU A 312 15.61 -2.53 -28.67
N ASP A 313 16.31 -3.60 -28.27
CA ASP A 313 17.60 -3.49 -27.58
C ASP A 313 18.64 -4.44 -28.19
N LYS A 314 19.84 -3.92 -28.44
CA LYS A 314 20.95 -4.67 -29.05
C LYS A 314 21.32 -5.94 -28.28
N ARG A 315 21.13 -5.97 -26.95
CA ARG A 315 21.46 -7.12 -26.10
C ARG A 315 20.48 -8.26 -26.32
N THR A 316 19.18 -7.95 -26.36
CA THR A 316 18.17 -8.97 -26.68
C THR A 316 18.23 -9.36 -28.15
N ASP A 317 18.57 -8.43 -29.05
CA ASP A 317 18.81 -8.75 -30.46
C ASP A 317 19.95 -9.77 -30.63
N GLN A 318 21.04 -9.63 -29.86
CA GLN A 318 22.12 -10.61 -29.86
C GLN A 318 21.63 -11.97 -29.36
N ALA A 319 20.88 -12.03 -28.25
CA ALA A 319 20.33 -13.28 -27.72
C ALA A 319 19.38 -13.98 -28.72
N ILE A 320 18.56 -13.20 -29.42
CA ILE A 320 17.67 -13.67 -30.48
C ILE A 320 18.49 -14.26 -31.62
N ALA A 321 19.53 -13.55 -32.10
CA ALA A 321 20.41 -14.01 -33.17
C ALA A 321 21.19 -15.27 -32.80
N ASP A 322 21.74 -15.34 -31.58
CA ASP A 322 22.50 -16.49 -31.08
C ASP A 322 21.66 -17.77 -31.00
N THR A 323 20.34 -17.63 -30.89
CA THR A 323 19.39 -18.74 -30.74
C THR A 323 18.45 -18.88 -31.93
N ALA A 324 18.77 -18.23 -33.05
CA ALA A 324 17.93 -18.18 -34.23
C ALA A 324 17.55 -19.59 -34.68
N GLY A 325 16.26 -19.80 -34.93
CA GLY A 325 15.75 -21.08 -35.41
C GLY A 325 15.72 -22.22 -34.38
N TYR A 326 16.08 -22.02 -33.12
CA TYR A 326 15.89 -23.04 -32.09
C TYR A 326 14.53 -22.93 -31.39
N VAL A 327 13.89 -24.08 -31.19
CA VAL A 327 12.61 -24.25 -30.49
C VAL A 327 12.61 -25.48 -29.58
N ILE A 328 11.65 -25.55 -28.66
CA ILE A 328 11.38 -26.74 -27.86
C ILE A 328 10.33 -27.60 -28.55
N ARG A 329 10.58 -28.90 -28.65
CA ARG A 329 9.63 -29.89 -29.18
C ARG A 329 9.25 -30.95 -28.15
N ASP A 330 8.06 -31.51 -28.31
CA ASP A 330 7.64 -32.71 -27.59
C ASP A 330 8.12 -33.99 -28.28
N SER A 331 7.84 -35.14 -27.66
CA SER A 331 8.20 -36.47 -28.18
C SER A 331 7.51 -36.83 -29.51
N ARG A 332 6.50 -36.06 -29.94
CA ARG A 332 5.81 -36.18 -31.23
C ARG A 332 6.37 -35.21 -32.27
N ASN A 333 7.52 -34.60 -31.99
CA ASN A 333 8.18 -33.61 -32.84
C ASN A 333 7.34 -32.34 -33.07
N THR A 334 6.37 -32.04 -32.19
CA THR A 334 5.54 -30.84 -32.28
C THR A 334 6.15 -29.69 -31.47
N ILE A 335 6.15 -28.47 -32.01
CA ILE A 335 6.62 -27.28 -31.28
C ILE A 335 5.77 -27.07 -30.04
N MET A 336 6.42 -26.94 -28.89
CA MET A 336 5.74 -26.80 -27.61
C MET A 336 5.33 -25.37 -27.32
N ARG A 337 4.15 -25.23 -26.70
CA ARG A 337 3.71 -24.01 -26.03
C ARG A 337 4.49 -23.81 -24.74
N THR A 338 5.68 -23.22 -24.84
CA THR A 338 6.61 -22.96 -23.73
C THR A 338 6.20 -21.74 -22.92
N GLU A 339 5.26 -21.93 -22.00
CA GLU A 339 4.85 -20.89 -21.05
C GLU A 339 6.04 -20.43 -20.19
N PHE A 340 5.99 -19.20 -19.72
CA PHE A 340 7.00 -18.63 -18.83
C PHE A 340 6.34 -17.64 -17.86
N THR A 341 6.98 -17.43 -16.71
CA THR A 341 6.47 -16.61 -15.60
C THR A 341 7.56 -15.67 -15.11
N SER A 342 7.20 -14.58 -14.41
CA SER A 342 8.20 -13.69 -13.82
C SER A 342 9.08 -14.42 -12.80
N SER A 343 8.46 -14.93 -11.72
CA SER A 343 9.11 -15.79 -10.73
C SER A 343 8.17 -16.95 -10.38
N ASN A 344 8.72 -18.15 -10.21
CA ASN A 344 7.95 -19.32 -9.78
C ASN A 344 7.99 -19.56 -8.26
N GLY A 345 8.68 -18.72 -7.49
CA GLY A 345 8.75 -18.81 -6.03
C GLY A 345 9.64 -19.95 -5.53
N GLY A 346 10.59 -20.40 -6.35
CA GLY A 346 11.56 -21.44 -6.01
C GLY A 346 11.13 -22.87 -6.35
N ARG A 347 9.97 -23.05 -6.99
CA ARG A 347 9.53 -24.33 -7.57
C ARG A 347 8.63 -24.09 -8.77
N THR A 348 8.87 -24.80 -9.87
CA THR A 348 7.96 -24.79 -11.01
C THR A 348 6.62 -25.43 -10.65
N ALA A 349 5.50 -24.84 -11.10
CA ALA A 349 4.15 -25.31 -10.78
C ALA A 349 3.82 -26.70 -11.36
N GLY A 350 4.56 -27.15 -12.37
CA GLY A 350 4.32 -28.41 -13.07
C GLY A 350 3.25 -28.31 -14.17
N GLY A 351 2.44 -29.36 -14.32
CA GLY A 351 1.42 -29.49 -15.37
C GLY A 351 2.00 -30.10 -16.64
N GLN A 352 2.06 -29.31 -17.73
CA GLN A 352 2.72 -29.74 -18.97
C GLN A 352 4.23 -29.91 -18.80
N PHE A 353 4.83 -29.21 -17.84
CA PHE A 353 6.26 -29.23 -17.54
C PHE A 353 6.54 -29.92 -16.20
N PRO A 354 7.79 -30.33 -15.92
CA PRO A 354 8.14 -30.91 -14.63
C PRO A 354 7.85 -29.95 -13.46
N ALA A 355 7.34 -30.48 -12.35
CA ALA A 355 7.31 -29.81 -11.06
C ALA A 355 8.60 -30.12 -10.32
N GLN A 356 9.46 -29.11 -10.13
CA GLN A 356 10.78 -29.31 -9.54
C GLN A 356 11.30 -28.03 -8.88
N ILE A 357 12.20 -28.22 -7.91
CA ILE A 357 12.86 -27.12 -7.19
C ILE A 357 13.69 -26.30 -8.17
N ASP A 358 13.50 -24.99 -8.14
CA ASP A 358 14.19 -24.04 -9.01
C ASP A 358 15.25 -23.26 -8.24
N ASN A 359 16.46 -23.83 -8.19
CA ASN A 359 17.61 -23.21 -7.52
C ASN A 359 18.02 -21.88 -8.17
N GLY A 360 17.73 -21.68 -9.46
CA GLY A 360 17.95 -20.40 -10.11
C GLY A 360 17.04 -19.33 -9.53
N ASP A 361 15.73 -19.62 -9.40
CA ASP A 361 14.75 -18.65 -8.88
C ASP A 361 15.08 -18.30 -7.42
N ILE A 362 15.38 -19.31 -6.60
CA ILE A 362 15.82 -19.16 -5.20
C ILE A 362 17.05 -18.24 -5.09
N ALA A 363 18.01 -18.35 -6.03
CA ALA A 363 19.24 -17.58 -6.02
C ALA A 363 19.11 -16.17 -6.64
N ALA A 364 18.04 -15.91 -7.40
CA ALA A 364 17.92 -14.71 -8.23
C ALA A 364 17.55 -13.45 -7.43
N ASP A 365 16.34 -13.43 -6.86
CA ASP A 365 15.83 -12.28 -6.10
C ASP A 365 14.88 -12.75 -4.98
N ALA A 366 15.33 -12.57 -3.73
CA ALA A 366 14.55 -12.92 -2.55
C ALA A 366 13.25 -12.11 -2.42
N ALA A 367 13.16 -10.93 -3.04
CA ALA A 367 11.96 -10.10 -2.96
C ALA A 367 10.77 -10.67 -3.74
N LEU A 368 11.05 -11.48 -4.76
CA LEU A 368 10.04 -12.14 -5.58
C LEU A 368 9.71 -13.55 -5.09
N GLN A 369 10.55 -14.10 -4.21
CA GLN A 369 10.33 -15.42 -3.62
C GLN A 369 9.07 -15.44 -2.78
N SER A 370 8.82 -14.44 -1.93
CA SER A 370 7.71 -14.48 -0.99
C SER A 370 6.95 -13.16 -0.90
N TRP A 371 5.64 -13.23 -0.70
CA TRP A 371 4.77 -12.07 -0.54
C TRP A 371 3.71 -12.32 0.53
N SER A 372 3.09 -11.24 1.01
CA SER A 372 1.98 -11.33 1.95
C SER A 372 0.90 -10.30 1.63
N ARG A 373 -0.35 -10.67 1.85
CA ARG A 373 -1.53 -9.83 1.66
C ARG A 373 -2.47 -10.02 2.83
N LEU A 374 -2.99 -8.93 3.37
CA LEU A 374 -4.06 -8.96 4.34
C LEU A 374 -5.40 -8.81 3.62
N LEU A 375 -6.33 -9.73 3.89
CA LEU A 375 -7.72 -9.62 3.49
C LEU A 375 -8.57 -9.47 4.75
N SER A 376 -9.24 -8.33 4.94
CA SER A 376 -10.14 -8.16 6.08
C SER A 376 -11.37 -9.05 5.94
N ALA A 377 -12.02 -9.37 7.06
CA ALA A 377 -13.30 -10.10 7.03
C ALA A 377 -14.34 -9.35 6.18
N SER A 378 -14.34 -8.01 6.21
CA SER A 378 -15.21 -7.20 5.34
C SER A 378 -14.92 -7.37 3.85
N ASP A 379 -13.66 -7.45 3.45
CA ASP A 379 -13.29 -7.65 2.03
C ASP A 379 -13.73 -9.03 1.55
N VAL A 380 -13.51 -10.06 2.36
CA VAL A 380 -13.94 -11.43 2.07
C VAL A 380 -15.47 -11.51 1.94
N GLN A 381 -16.21 -10.91 2.87
CA GLN A 381 -17.68 -10.90 2.84
C GLN A 381 -18.24 -10.11 1.65
N LYS A 382 -17.55 -9.03 1.25
CA LYS A 382 -17.93 -8.25 0.07
C LYS A 382 -17.73 -9.05 -1.22
N ALA A 383 -16.64 -9.81 -1.33
CA ALA A 383 -16.36 -10.68 -2.46
C ALA A 383 -17.32 -11.89 -2.52
N PHE A 384 -17.69 -12.43 -1.36
CA PHE A 384 -18.53 -13.63 -1.25
C PHE A 384 -19.73 -13.41 -0.32
N PRO A 385 -20.73 -12.59 -0.71
CA PRO A 385 -21.84 -12.22 0.16
C PRO A 385 -22.71 -13.42 0.60
N SER A 386 -22.69 -14.53 -0.15
CA SER A 386 -23.45 -15.74 0.16
C SER A 386 -22.99 -16.48 1.42
N ILE A 387 -21.78 -16.22 1.94
CA ILE A 387 -21.28 -16.90 3.14
C ILE A 387 -21.83 -16.29 4.44
N GLY A 388 -22.42 -15.10 4.40
CA GLY A 388 -22.81 -14.37 5.61
C GLY A 388 -21.58 -13.79 6.33
N VAL A 389 -21.45 -14.01 7.64
CA VAL A 389 -20.30 -13.54 8.42
C VAL A 389 -19.14 -14.51 8.24
N PHE A 390 -17.97 -14.02 7.87
CA PHE A 390 -16.78 -14.84 7.62
C PHE A 390 -16.31 -15.56 8.91
N THR A 391 -16.08 -16.88 8.84
CA THR A 391 -15.66 -17.70 9.99
C THR A 391 -14.34 -18.42 9.79
N SER A 392 -14.05 -18.92 8.58
CA SER A 392 -12.78 -19.59 8.31
C SER A 392 -12.41 -19.62 6.83
N MET A 393 -11.11 -19.77 6.57
CA MET A 393 -10.57 -20.02 5.24
C MET A 393 -9.52 -21.13 5.33
N THR A 394 -9.63 -22.13 4.47
CA THR A 394 -8.66 -23.22 4.38
C THR A 394 -8.17 -23.41 2.95
N THR A 395 -6.92 -23.82 2.81
CA THR A 395 -6.28 -24.08 1.51
C THR A 395 -5.94 -25.56 1.37
N SER A 396 -6.06 -26.09 0.15
CA SER A 396 -5.55 -27.40 -0.25
C SER A 396 -4.48 -27.23 -1.33
N HIS A 397 -3.53 -28.16 -1.39
CA HIS A 397 -2.30 -28.01 -2.17
C HIS A 397 -2.03 -29.24 -3.04
N ASP A 398 -1.19 -29.08 -4.07
CA ASP A 398 -0.88 -30.13 -5.06
C ASP A 398 -0.03 -31.30 -4.53
N GLY A 399 0.60 -31.14 -3.36
CA GLY A 399 1.41 -32.18 -2.74
C GLY A 399 2.81 -32.34 -3.34
N LEU A 400 3.25 -31.41 -4.18
CA LEU A 400 4.50 -31.51 -4.96
C LEU A 400 5.70 -30.82 -4.27
N GLY A 401 5.59 -30.53 -2.97
CA GLY A 401 6.66 -30.01 -2.13
C GLY A 401 6.76 -28.47 -2.06
N GLY A 402 7.63 -28.01 -1.17
CA GLY A 402 7.77 -26.60 -0.77
C GLY A 402 6.80 -26.20 0.35
N ASP A 403 6.66 -24.90 0.60
CA ASP A 403 5.76 -24.39 1.64
C ASP A 403 4.31 -24.79 1.36
N TRP A 404 3.61 -25.15 2.45
CA TRP A 404 2.25 -25.71 2.47
C TRP A 404 2.08 -26.99 1.65
N ASN A 405 3.19 -27.64 1.30
CA ASN A 405 3.24 -28.78 0.39
C ASN A 405 2.76 -28.45 -1.04
N GLY A 406 2.97 -27.20 -1.50
CA GLY A 406 2.93 -26.82 -2.91
C GLY A 406 1.84 -25.82 -3.31
N TYR A 407 1.56 -25.74 -4.63
CA TYR A 407 0.64 -24.74 -5.19
C TYR A 407 -0.79 -24.99 -4.71
N THR A 408 -1.53 -23.91 -4.47
CA THR A 408 -2.89 -23.94 -3.96
C THR A 408 -3.85 -24.44 -5.04
N THR A 409 -4.51 -25.55 -4.79
CA THR A 409 -5.49 -26.16 -5.71
C THR A 409 -6.91 -25.73 -5.39
N SER A 410 -7.22 -25.53 -4.10
CA SER A 410 -8.56 -25.16 -3.62
C SER A 410 -8.47 -24.22 -2.42
N VAL A 411 -9.43 -23.30 -2.34
CA VAL A 411 -9.67 -22.42 -1.19
C VAL A 411 -11.14 -22.58 -0.78
N VAL A 412 -11.37 -23.06 0.45
CA VAL A 412 -12.71 -23.15 1.03
C VAL A 412 -12.90 -21.99 1.99
N ILE A 413 -13.93 -21.18 1.72
CA ILE A 413 -14.26 -19.96 2.45
C ILE A 413 -15.59 -20.20 3.14
N THR A 414 -15.59 -20.22 4.46
CA THR A 414 -16.78 -20.54 5.26
C THR A 414 -17.25 -19.30 6.02
N GLY A 415 -18.56 -19.14 6.10
CA GLY A 415 -19.21 -18.19 6.96
C GLY A 415 -20.46 -18.76 7.60
N THR A 416 -21.19 -17.93 8.34
CA THR A 416 -22.37 -18.34 9.12
C THR A 416 -23.56 -18.82 8.28
N ALA A 417 -23.65 -18.42 7.01
CA ALA A 417 -24.75 -18.79 6.11
C ALA A 417 -24.39 -19.93 5.14
N GLY A 418 -23.10 -20.30 5.02
CA GLY A 418 -22.64 -21.34 4.12
C GLY A 418 -21.16 -21.20 3.76
N SER A 419 -20.73 -21.92 2.74
CA SER A 419 -19.37 -21.87 2.23
C SER A 419 -19.31 -21.71 0.71
N VAL A 420 -18.20 -21.15 0.24
CA VAL A 420 -17.85 -21.04 -1.18
C VAL A 420 -16.48 -21.69 -1.39
N THR A 421 -16.36 -22.48 -2.44
CA THR A 421 -15.09 -23.07 -2.84
C THR A 421 -14.60 -22.40 -4.13
N ARG A 422 -13.34 -21.97 -4.14
CA ARG A 422 -12.64 -21.41 -5.30
C ARG A 422 -11.44 -22.27 -5.61
N THR A 423 -11.06 -22.38 -6.89
CA THR A 423 -9.72 -22.88 -7.20
C THR A 423 -8.68 -21.86 -6.74
N GLY A 424 -7.42 -22.28 -6.50
CA GLY A 424 -6.36 -21.32 -6.16
C GLY A 424 -6.20 -20.22 -7.23
N TRP A 425 -6.45 -20.56 -8.49
CA TRP A 425 -6.47 -19.61 -9.61
C TRP A 425 -7.60 -18.60 -9.55
N GLN A 426 -8.82 -19.06 -9.27
CA GLN A 426 -9.97 -18.17 -9.13
C GLN A 426 -9.77 -17.20 -7.96
N PHE A 427 -9.33 -17.72 -6.81
CA PHE A 427 -9.11 -16.89 -5.62
C PHE A 427 -7.96 -15.89 -5.82
N ARG A 428 -6.89 -16.27 -6.54
CA ARG A 428 -5.85 -15.33 -6.99
C ARG A 428 -6.46 -14.16 -7.76
N GLY A 429 -7.36 -14.43 -8.71
CA GLY A 429 -8.04 -13.40 -9.49
C GLY A 429 -9.04 -12.57 -8.68
N ASP A 430 -9.75 -13.19 -7.73
CA ASP A 430 -10.75 -12.52 -6.89
C ASP A 430 -10.13 -11.40 -6.01
N PHE A 431 -8.85 -11.53 -5.64
CA PHE A 431 -8.12 -10.57 -4.78
C PHE A 431 -6.80 -10.04 -5.34
N ASP A 432 -6.57 -10.19 -6.65
CA ASP A 432 -5.36 -9.74 -7.35
C ASP A 432 -4.04 -10.19 -6.66
N LEU A 433 -3.97 -11.48 -6.30
CA LEU A 433 -2.80 -12.05 -5.66
C LEU A 433 -1.68 -12.30 -6.70
N ASN A 434 -0.43 -12.24 -6.26
CA ASN A 434 0.72 -12.37 -7.17
C ASN A 434 0.75 -13.73 -7.89
N SER A 435 0.46 -14.83 -7.20
CA SER A 435 0.52 -16.21 -7.71
C SER A 435 -0.52 -17.11 -7.04
N PRO A 436 -0.73 -18.35 -7.52
CA PRO A 436 -1.55 -19.36 -6.86
C PRO A 436 -0.74 -20.30 -5.95
N TRP A 437 0.42 -19.87 -5.43
CA TRP A 437 1.16 -20.61 -4.41
C TRP A 437 1.09 -19.86 -3.08
N TYR A 438 0.10 -20.16 -2.24
CA TYR A 438 -0.10 -19.48 -0.97
C TYR A 438 -0.86 -20.30 0.09
N GLY A 439 -0.60 -20.01 1.35
CA GLY A 439 -1.41 -20.43 2.49
C GLY A 439 -2.25 -19.28 3.05
N ALA A 440 -3.39 -19.60 3.66
CA ALA A 440 -4.24 -18.63 4.36
C ALA A 440 -4.13 -18.82 5.88
N PHE A 441 -3.91 -17.72 6.61
CA PHE A 441 -3.70 -17.74 8.05
C PHE A 441 -4.68 -16.77 8.74
N PRO A 442 -5.50 -17.22 9.70
CA PRO A 442 -6.47 -16.35 10.34
C PRO A 442 -5.78 -15.27 11.18
N VAL A 443 -6.32 -14.06 11.13
CA VAL A 443 -5.99 -13.01 12.11
C VAL A 443 -7.00 -13.08 13.23
N ALA A 444 -6.52 -13.50 14.41
CA ALA A 444 -7.38 -13.65 15.58
C ALA A 444 -8.02 -12.31 15.99
N ALA A 445 -9.31 -12.38 16.32
CA ALA A 445 -9.98 -11.34 17.07
C ALA A 445 -9.33 -11.17 18.45
N ALA A 446 -9.50 -9.98 19.04
CA ALA A 446 -9.12 -9.79 20.43
C ALA A 446 -9.98 -10.70 21.31
N ASP A 447 -9.36 -11.46 22.21
CA ASP A 447 -10.06 -12.27 23.21
C ASP A 447 -10.97 -11.34 24.04
N PRO A 448 -12.29 -11.61 24.17
CA PRO A 448 -13.19 -10.84 25.03
C PRO A 448 -12.72 -10.74 26.49
N ALA A 449 -11.93 -11.71 26.97
CA ALA A 449 -11.32 -11.69 28.29
C ALA A 449 -10.06 -10.81 28.38
N SER A 450 -9.59 -10.25 27.25
CA SER A 450 -8.44 -9.36 27.23
C SER A 450 -8.66 -8.13 28.10
N PRO A 451 -7.63 -7.67 28.83
CA PRO A 451 -7.72 -6.43 29.59
C PRO A 451 -8.20 -5.25 28.72
N PRO A 452 -9.09 -4.39 29.24
CA PRO A 452 -9.52 -3.21 28.52
C PRO A 452 -8.32 -2.29 28.25
N VAL A 453 -8.37 -1.54 27.16
CA VAL A 453 -7.33 -0.59 26.77
C VAL A 453 -7.97 0.76 26.50
N GLY A 454 -7.35 1.81 27.03
CA GLY A 454 -7.81 3.18 26.89
C GLY A 454 -7.61 3.73 25.47
N SER A 455 -7.93 5.01 25.29
CA SER A 455 -7.78 5.66 24.00
C SER A 455 -6.32 5.69 23.53
N ILE A 456 -6.10 5.32 22.27
CA ILE A 456 -4.80 5.32 21.61
C ILE A 456 -4.80 6.42 20.55
N LEU A 457 -3.79 7.28 20.57
CA LEU A 457 -3.47 8.17 19.46
C LEU A 457 -2.30 7.57 18.67
N PHE A 458 -2.49 7.28 17.39
CA PHE A 458 -1.40 6.94 16.48
C PHE A 458 -1.01 8.18 15.69
N VAL A 459 0.26 8.56 15.72
CA VAL A 459 0.83 9.68 14.96
C VAL A 459 1.89 9.13 14.02
N GLY A 460 1.64 9.17 12.71
CA GLY A 460 2.52 8.58 11.69
C GLY A 460 2.90 9.52 10.55
N ASP A 461 3.89 9.11 9.76
CA ASP A 461 4.27 9.80 8.52
C ASP A 461 3.74 9.08 7.26
N SER A 462 4.48 9.12 6.15
CA SER A 462 4.20 8.34 4.93
C SER A 462 4.20 6.84 5.12
N VAL A 463 5.01 6.30 6.05
CA VAL A 463 5.04 4.87 6.36
C VAL A 463 3.75 4.47 7.07
N GLY A 464 3.36 5.22 8.10
CA GLY A 464 2.04 5.12 8.70
C GLY A 464 0.91 5.27 7.68
N GLU A 465 0.88 6.36 6.89
CA GLU A 465 -0.14 6.59 5.87
C GLU A 465 -0.31 5.41 4.91
N SER A 466 0.79 4.75 4.52
CA SER A 466 0.76 3.61 3.62
C SER A 466 0.06 2.36 4.17
N ILE A 467 -0.13 2.25 5.48
CA ILE A 467 -0.77 1.09 6.13
C ILE A 467 -2.19 1.36 6.64
N ALA A 468 -2.81 2.49 6.28
CA ALA A 468 -4.11 2.89 6.84
C ALA A 468 -5.20 1.81 6.66
N THR A 469 -5.23 1.15 5.50
CA THR A 469 -6.17 0.06 5.20
C THR A 469 -5.92 -1.16 6.08
N GLU A 470 -4.67 -1.62 6.15
CA GLU A 470 -4.28 -2.79 6.93
C GLU A 470 -4.49 -2.53 8.42
N PHE A 471 -4.10 -1.35 8.90
CA PHE A 471 -4.28 -0.92 10.28
C PHE A 471 -5.76 -0.94 10.68
N ALA A 472 -6.64 -0.39 9.83
CA ALA A 472 -8.08 -0.42 10.05
C ALA A 472 -8.67 -1.84 10.01
N GLY A 473 -8.07 -2.75 9.22
CA GLY A 473 -8.50 -4.13 9.09
C GLY A 473 -8.15 -5.02 10.28
N ILE A 474 -7.00 -4.81 10.95
CA ILE A 474 -6.52 -5.76 11.98
C ILE A 474 -6.08 -5.14 13.31
N VAL A 475 -5.67 -3.87 13.34
CA VAL A 475 -5.26 -3.21 14.59
C VAL A 475 -6.48 -2.58 15.25
N THR A 476 -7.18 -1.71 14.54
CA THR A 476 -8.34 -0.97 15.06
C THR A 476 -9.43 -1.88 15.63
N PRO A 477 -9.81 -3.02 15.03
CA PRO A 477 -10.86 -3.87 15.60
C PRO A 477 -10.49 -4.49 16.95
N ALA A 478 -9.19 -4.72 17.21
CA ALA A 478 -8.71 -5.21 18.50
C ALA A 478 -8.48 -4.10 19.54
N TYR A 479 -8.34 -2.85 19.06
CA TYR A 479 -8.08 -1.64 19.85
C TYR A 479 -9.01 -0.50 19.36
N PRO A 480 -10.32 -0.58 19.63
CA PRO A 480 -11.34 0.21 18.93
C PRO A 480 -11.34 1.70 19.28
N VAL A 481 -10.73 2.10 20.40
CA VAL A 481 -10.66 3.51 20.82
C VAL A 481 -9.40 4.15 20.25
N MET A 482 -9.28 4.16 18.92
CA MET A 482 -8.10 4.65 18.19
C MET A 482 -8.38 5.98 17.49
N ASN A 483 -7.49 6.94 17.64
CA ASN A 483 -7.40 8.12 16.78
C ASN A 483 -6.16 7.99 15.89
N TYR A 484 -6.39 7.74 14.60
CA TYR A 484 -5.33 7.46 13.64
C TYR A 484 -4.98 8.73 12.87
N GLN A 485 -3.77 9.25 13.07
CA GLN A 485 -3.28 10.50 12.49
C GLN A 485 -1.98 10.28 11.71
N SER A 486 -2.06 10.07 10.40
CA SER A 486 -0.88 9.92 9.54
C SER A 486 -0.99 10.71 8.25
N CYS A 487 0.14 11.17 7.73
CA CYS A 487 0.23 11.83 6.44
C CYS A 487 1.68 11.86 5.92
N ALA A 488 1.84 11.83 4.60
CA ALA A 488 3.16 11.90 3.98
C ALA A 488 3.98 13.13 4.41
N GLY A 489 5.24 12.86 4.77
CA GLY A 489 6.28 13.84 5.09
C GLY A 489 6.14 14.55 6.44
N ARG A 490 5.23 14.11 7.31
CA ARG A 490 5.16 14.59 8.70
C ARG A 490 6.48 14.29 9.43
N GLY A 491 7.00 15.30 10.13
CA GLY A 491 8.08 15.15 11.10
C GLY A 491 7.57 15.17 12.53
N MET A 492 8.47 14.86 13.47
CA MET A 492 8.26 14.90 14.91
C MET A 492 7.81 16.30 15.35
N ALA A 493 8.56 17.34 14.95
CA ALA A 493 8.25 18.74 15.18
C ALA A 493 8.70 19.61 14.00
N GLY A 494 8.00 20.70 13.71
CA GLY A 494 8.30 21.65 12.65
C GLY A 494 7.78 21.26 11.27
N ALA A 495 8.06 20.04 10.79
CA ALA A 495 7.61 19.57 9.48
C ALA A 495 6.18 19.01 9.51
N GLY A 496 5.24 19.68 8.82
CA GLY A 496 3.88 19.21 8.62
C GLY A 496 3.70 18.32 7.37
N CYS A 497 2.46 17.92 7.08
CA CYS A 497 2.15 17.10 5.90
C CYS A 497 2.55 17.79 4.58
N LEU A 498 3.16 17.03 3.67
CA LEU A 498 3.53 17.48 2.31
C LEU A 498 2.30 17.84 1.48
N PHE A 499 1.22 17.07 1.63
CA PHE A 499 -0.01 17.24 0.88
C PHE A 499 -1.16 17.69 1.78
N ASN A 500 -2.25 18.16 1.17
CA ASN A 500 -3.48 18.38 1.91
C ASN A 500 -4.05 17.04 2.37
N VAL A 501 -4.54 17.01 3.61
CA VAL A 501 -5.17 15.83 4.19
C VAL A 501 -6.66 16.07 4.35
N THR A 502 -7.46 15.04 4.10
CA THR A 502 -8.90 15.05 4.34
C THR A 502 -9.21 14.73 5.79
N ALA A 503 -10.23 15.38 6.35
CA ALA A 503 -10.72 15.05 7.68
C ALA A 503 -11.02 13.53 7.80
N PRO A 504 -10.71 12.89 8.95
CA PRO A 504 -10.34 13.48 10.24
C PRO A 504 -8.83 13.73 10.45
N GLN A 505 -8.01 13.60 9.40
CA GLN A 505 -6.57 13.84 9.51
C GLN A 505 -6.26 15.33 9.75
N ILE A 506 -5.28 15.60 10.60
CA ILE A 506 -4.83 16.97 10.92
C ILE A 506 -3.57 17.31 10.12
N LYS A 507 -3.60 18.46 9.43
CA LYS A 507 -2.45 18.99 8.68
C LYS A 507 -1.46 19.73 9.60
N SER A 508 -0.72 19.00 10.42
CA SER A 508 0.32 19.54 11.30
C SER A 508 1.51 18.57 11.39
N ASP A 509 2.61 19.04 11.98
CA ASP A 509 3.66 18.20 12.55
C ASP A 509 3.14 17.32 13.70
N GLY A 510 3.94 16.36 14.16
CA GLY A 510 3.54 15.45 15.24
C GLY A 510 3.13 16.16 16.52
N VAL A 511 3.94 17.11 16.99
CA VAL A 511 3.66 17.92 18.20
C VAL A 511 2.34 18.69 18.07
N GLY A 512 2.08 19.32 16.92
CA GLY A 512 0.85 20.07 16.70
C GLY A 512 -0.40 19.18 16.64
N VAL A 513 -0.29 17.95 16.14
CA VAL A 513 -1.38 16.95 16.25
C VAL A 513 -1.71 16.66 17.71
N VAL A 514 -0.72 16.32 18.53
CA VAL A 514 -0.92 16.05 19.97
C VAL A 514 -1.55 17.24 20.68
N ASN A 515 -1.10 18.46 20.37
CA ASN A 515 -1.63 19.67 20.99
C ASN A 515 -3.10 19.95 20.61
N SER A 516 -3.49 19.60 19.38
CA SER A 516 -4.82 19.88 18.83
C SER A 516 -5.91 18.90 19.30
N LEU A 517 -5.52 17.75 19.84
CA LEU A 517 -6.43 16.68 20.23
C LEU A 517 -6.62 16.59 21.75
N ASP A 518 -7.69 15.92 22.15
CA ASP A 518 -7.91 15.52 23.54
C ASP A 518 -6.85 14.50 23.98
N ALA A 519 -6.60 14.46 25.30
CA ALA A 519 -5.59 13.59 25.90
C ALA A 519 -5.90 12.10 25.68
N PRO A 520 -5.07 11.34 24.94
CA PRO A 520 -5.21 9.90 24.87
C PRO A 520 -4.63 9.24 26.13
N ALA A 521 -5.01 8.00 26.43
CA ALA A 521 -4.33 7.20 27.44
C ALA A 521 -2.93 6.77 26.97
N ILE A 522 -2.83 6.46 25.67
CA ILE A 522 -1.64 5.92 25.00
C ILE A 522 -1.35 6.74 23.75
N ALA A 523 -0.08 7.02 23.46
CA ALA A 523 0.33 7.55 22.16
C ALA A 523 1.33 6.62 21.50
N ILE A 524 1.07 6.23 20.25
CA ILE A 524 2.01 5.55 19.36
C ILE A 524 2.56 6.59 18.39
N VAL A 525 3.87 6.77 18.36
CA VAL A 525 4.56 7.76 17.54
C VAL A 525 5.48 7.04 16.56
N GLU A 526 5.06 7.01 15.30
CA GLU A 526 5.78 6.48 14.14
C GLU A 526 6.30 7.67 13.33
N LEU A 527 7.35 8.33 13.83
CA LEU A 527 7.93 9.53 13.23
C LEU A 527 9.45 9.50 13.36
N GLY A 528 10.15 10.09 12.40
CA GLY A 528 11.60 10.21 12.40
C GLY A 528 12.25 10.06 11.03
N TYR A 529 11.54 9.50 10.04
CA TYR A 529 12.08 9.40 8.68
C TYR A 529 12.22 10.76 7.98
N ASN A 530 11.42 11.76 8.37
CA ASN A 530 11.41 13.10 7.77
C ASN A 530 12.17 14.15 8.59
N ASP A 531 12.78 13.74 9.70
CA ASP A 531 13.44 14.63 10.65
C ASP A 531 14.96 14.64 10.45
N ASP A 532 15.63 15.73 10.83
CA ASP A 532 17.09 15.84 10.81
C ASP A 532 17.68 15.08 12.01
N PRO A 533 18.53 14.04 11.82
CA PRO A 533 19.18 13.34 12.93
C PRO A 533 20.01 14.24 13.86
N ALA A 534 20.39 15.46 13.43
CA ALA A 534 21.04 16.44 14.29
C ALA A 534 20.07 17.15 15.24
N ALA A 535 18.82 17.37 14.83
CA ALA A 535 17.79 18.06 15.61
C ALA A 535 16.87 17.10 16.40
N PHE A 536 16.83 15.82 16.01
CA PHE A 536 15.86 14.83 16.46
C PHE A 536 15.73 14.70 17.98
N GLU A 537 16.82 14.80 18.75
CA GLU A 537 16.76 14.77 20.21
C GLU A 537 15.87 15.89 20.77
N GLY A 538 16.04 17.12 20.28
CA GLY A 538 15.24 18.25 20.70
C GLY A 538 13.76 18.13 20.29
N GLU A 539 13.48 17.48 19.17
CA GLU A 539 12.13 17.24 18.67
C GLU A 539 11.42 16.15 19.48
N VAL A 540 12.11 15.06 19.82
CA VAL A 540 11.61 14.03 20.75
C VAL A 540 11.28 14.64 22.11
N GLN A 541 12.12 15.55 22.63
CA GLN A 541 11.81 16.25 23.89
C GLN A 541 10.55 17.13 23.79
N GLN A 542 10.32 17.80 22.65
CA GLN A 542 9.10 18.57 22.43
C GLN A 542 7.86 17.68 22.36
N MET A 543 7.95 16.55 21.67
CA MET A 543 6.88 15.54 21.61
C MET A 543 6.54 15.00 23.01
N LEU A 544 7.55 14.60 23.77
CA LEU A 544 7.36 14.12 25.14
C LEU A 544 6.75 15.21 26.04
N ALA A 545 7.19 16.47 25.94
CA ALA A 545 6.59 17.57 26.68
C ALA A 545 5.10 17.77 26.33
N ALA A 546 4.73 17.68 25.05
CA ALA A 546 3.34 17.76 24.60
C ALA A 546 2.51 16.61 25.18
N LEU A 547 2.99 15.37 25.08
CA LEU A 547 2.31 14.18 25.61
C LEU A 547 2.18 14.20 27.14
N ILE A 548 3.22 14.63 27.86
CA ILE A 548 3.20 14.81 29.32
C ILE A 548 2.19 15.90 29.72
N SER A 549 2.12 17.00 28.96
CA SER A 549 1.15 18.08 29.24
C SER A 549 -0.31 17.60 29.11
N LYS A 550 -0.54 16.56 28.30
CA LYS A 550 -1.82 15.88 28.13
C LYS A 550 -2.01 14.70 29.10
N ALA A 551 -1.04 14.45 29.98
CA ALA A 551 -1.06 13.32 30.93
C ALA A 551 -1.23 11.95 30.25
N VAL A 552 -0.62 11.78 29.07
CA VAL A 552 -0.51 10.47 28.40
C VAL A 552 0.28 9.54 29.31
N GLN A 553 -0.28 8.37 29.61
CA GLN A 553 0.28 7.44 30.59
C GLN A 553 1.31 6.48 29.98
N ARG A 554 1.18 6.20 28.68
CA ARG A 554 2.08 5.32 27.93
C ARG A 554 2.42 5.95 26.59
N VAL A 555 3.70 6.10 26.29
CA VAL A 555 4.20 6.52 24.98
C VAL A 555 4.92 5.35 24.34
N ILE A 556 4.62 5.08 23.08
CA ILE A 556 5.22 4.01 22.31
C ILE A 556 5.86 4.66 21.09
N PHE A 557 7.17 4.57 20.97
CA PHE A 557 7.87 4.98 19.74
C PHE A 557 8.05 3.77 18.83
N VAL A 558 7.82 3.94 17.54
CA VAL A 558 8.26 2.98 16.52
C VAL A 558 9.56 3.50 15.95
N ASN A 559 10.65 2.74 16.08
CA ASN A 559 11.96 3.18 15.62
C ASN A 559 12.13 2.98 14.09
N MET A 560 13.13 3.62 13.49
CA MET A 560 13.25 3.72 12.04
C MET A 560 14.17 2.64 11.46
N SER A 561 13.71 2.00 10.39
CA SER A 561 14.46 1.01 9.62
C SER A 561 15.58 1.67 8.80
N THR A 562 16.81 1.21 8.96
CA THR A 562 17.95 1.67 8.14
C THR A 562 18.16 0.72 6.97
N ARG A 563 17.96 1.24 5.74
CA ARG A 563 18.06 0.46 4.49
C ARG A 563 19.14 0.94 3.55
N SER A 564 19.34 2.24 3.47
CA SER A 564 20.38 2.81 2.62
C SER A 564 21.66 3.07 3.40
N THR A 565 22.80 2.90 2.75
CA THR A 565 24.07 3.43 3.28
C THR A 565 24.11 4.96 3.26
N THR A 566 23.30 5.60 2.40
CA THR A 566 23.23 7.06 2.28
C THR A 566 22.30 7.72 3.30
N ARG A 567 21.41 6.95 3.94
CA ARG A 567 20.45 7.46 4.92
C ARG A 567 20.35 6.50 6.11
N ASN A 568 21.00 6.90 7.20
CA ASN A 568 21.17 6.09 8.40
C ASN A 568 20.44 6.72 9.59
N TYR A 569 19.59 5.94 10.25
CA TYR A 569 18.78 6.40 11.38
C TYR A 569 19.32 5.94 12.74
N ALA A 570 20.52 5.36 12.81
CA ALA A 570 21.12 4.88 14.06
C ALA A 570 21.18 5.96 15.15
N LYS A 571 21.53 7.20 14.79
CA LYS A 571 21.55 8.33 15.73
C LYS A 571 20.15 8.64 16.27
N SER A 572 19.16 8.71 15.39
CA SER A 572 17.76 8.96 15.77
C SER A 572 17.19 7.80 16.61
N ASN A 573 17.49 6.54 16.26
CA ASN A 573 17.09 5.38 17.04
C ASN A 573 17.75 5.35 18.44
N ALA A 574 19.01 5.78 18.55
CA ALA A 574 19.68 5.91 19.85
C ALA A 574 19.03 6.97 20.76
N VAL A 575 18.50 8.05 20.19
CA VAL A 575 17.71 9.05 20.94
C VAL A 575 16.45 8.41 21.51
N LEU A 576 15.72 7.62 20.73
CA LEU A 576 14.51 6.93 21.20
C LEU A 576 14.86 5.93 22.32
N ALA A 577 15.91 5.12 22.13
CA ALA A 577 16.41 4.17 23.13
C ALA A 577 16.80 4.86 24.44
N ALA A 578 17.45 6.03 24.36
CA ALA A 578 17.79 6.82 25.53
C ALA A 578 16.56 7.41 26.23
N ALA A 579 15.47 7.69 25.51
CA ALA A 579 14.22 8.14 26.10
C ALA A 579 13.52 7.00 26.88
N GLU A 580 13.45 5.81 26.31
CA GLU A 580 12.92 4.61 26.97
C GLU A 580 13.69 4.26 28.24
N ALA A 581 15.03 4.24 28.17
CA ALA A 581 15.88 3.95 29.33
C ALA A 581 15.69 4.92 30.51
N LYS A 582 15.23 6.15 30.25
CA LYS A 582 15.00 7.18 31.26
C LYS A 582 13.57 7.19 31.79
N ASN A 583 12.61 6.56 31.12
CA ASN A 583 11.21 6.63 31.49
C ASN A 583 10.48 5.29 31.23
N PRO A 584 10.07 4.55 32.28
CA PRO A 584 9.39 3.26 32.13
C PRO A 584 7.98 3.35 31.52
N SER A 585 7.41 4.55 31.43
CA SER A 585 6.17 4.80 30.68
C SER A 585 6.40 4.95 29.16
N ILE A 586 7.64 4.87 28.69
CA ILE A 586 7.99 4.83 27.28
C ILE A 586 8.31 3.39 26.89
N SER A 587 7.93 2.98 25.69
CA SER A 587 8.30 1.69 25.11
C SER A 587 8.71 1.86 23.64
N ILE A 588 9.62 1.01 23.16
CA ILE A 588 10.03 1.00 21.76
C ILE A 588 9.50 -0.23 21.06
N PHE A 589 8.78 -0.01 19.97
CA PHE A 589 8.52 -1.04 18.97
C PHE A 589 9.69 -1.01 17.97
N ASP A 590 10.58 -2.01 18.10
CA ASP A 590 11.82 -2.09 17.33
C ASP A 590 11.59 -2.60 15.89
N TRP A 591 11.00 -1.75 15.06
CA TRP A 591 10.79 -2.01 13.64
C TRP A 591 12.11 -2.17 12.88
N ASN A 592 13.16 -1.44 13.28
CA ASN A 592 14.48 -1.57 12.67
C ASN A 592 15.00 -3.01 12.77
N ALA A 593 14.99 -3.61 13.97
CA ALA A 593 15.38 -5.00 14.15
C ALA A 593 14.40 -5.96 13.45
N ALA A 594 13.09 -5.77 13.65
CA ALA A 594 12.05 -6.65 13.10
C ALA A 594 12.06 -6.73 11.58
N SER A 595 12.62 -5.72 10.92
CA SER A 595 12.70 -5.66 9.47
C SER A 595 14.12 -5.90 8.92
N SER A 596 15.15 -6.05 9.76
CA SER A 596 16.56 -6.09 9.31
C SER A 596 17.03 -7.37 8.60
N ALA A 597 16.30 -8.49 8.70
CA ALA A 597 16.72 -9.77 8.16
C ALA A 597 16.84 -9.75 6.62
N PRO A 598 17.72 -10.57 6.01
CA PRO A 598 17.97 -10.54 4.57
C PRO A 598 16.71 -10.63 3.70
N ASN A 599 15.74 -11.47 4.08
CA ASN A 599 14.51 -11.64 3.31
C ASN A 599 13.51 -10.48 3.49
N GLN A 600 13.66 -9.65 4.53
CA GLN A 600 12.71 -8.56 4.84
C GLN A 600 12.96 -7.30 3.99
N TRP A 601 14.01 -7.28 3.16
CA TRP A 601 14.17 -6.27 2.11
C TRP A 601 12.94 -6.16 1.21
N ARG A 602 12.22 -7.25 1.01
CA ARG A 602 10.97 -7.31 0.23
C ARG A 602 9.80 -6.54 0.84
N TRP A 603 9.88 -6.18 2.11
CA TRP A 603 8.88 -5.36 2.78
C TRP A 603 8.97 -3.90 2.32
N PHE A 604 10.03 -3.54 1.61
CA PHE A 604 10.25 -2.18 1.15
C PHE A 604 10.16 -2.14 -0.38
N ASP A 605 9.67 -1.02 -0.89
CA ASP A 605 9.75 -0.70 -2.31
C ASP A 605 11.20 -0.32 -2.65
N ASN A 606 11.88 -1.24 -3.34
CA ASN A 606 13.27 -1.10 -3.75
C ASN A 606 13.44 -0.22 -5.01
N THR A 607 12.36 0.29 -5.59
CA THR A 607 12.40 1.19 -6.74
C THR A 607 12.37 2.67 -6.33
N SER A 608 12.01 2.97 -5.08
CA SER A 608 11.94 4.33 -4.57
C SER A 608 13.33 4.92 -4.33
N LEU A 609 13.71 5.87 -5.19
CA LEU A 609 15.05 6.49 -5.24
C LEU A 609 15.43 7.34 -4.02
N CYS A 610 14.50 7.72 -3.13
CA CYS A 610 14.77 8.71 -2.10
C CYS A 610 15.30 8.14 -0.77
N CYS A 611 14.97 6.89 -0.41
CA CYS A 611 15.36 6.35 0.90
C CYS A 611 15.17 4.83 1.12
N TYR A 612 14.54 4.08 0.21
CA TYR A 612 14.23 2.65 0.38
C TYR A 612 13.46 2.28 1.68
N VAL A 613 12.75 3.23 2.30
CA VAL A 613 11.95 2.97 3.53
C VAL A 613 10.44 2.93 3.28
N HIS A 614 9.99 3.27 2.06
CA HIS A 614 8.60 3.12 1.68
C HIS A 614 8.24 1.63 1.60
N LEU A 615 7.09 1.25 2.13
CA LEU A 615 6.67 -0.13 2.22
C LEU A 615 6.10 -0.61 0.88
N SER A 616 6.48 -1.83 0.49
CA SER A 616 5.74 -2.58 -0.53
C SER A 616 4.40 -3.04 0.06
N THR A 617 3.48 -3.54 -0.76
CA THR A 617 2.21 -4.12 -0.24
C THR A 617 2.44 -5.25 0.76
N THR A 618 3.52 -6.03 0.59
CA THR A 618 3.93 -7.03 1.58
C THR A 618 4.36 -6.36 2.88
N GLY A 619 5.15 -5.29 2.81
CA GLY A 619 5.58 -4.55 4.00
C GLY A 619 4.45 -3.84 4.70
N GLN A 620 3.43 -3.34 3.99
CA GLN A 620 2.26 -2.73 4.60
C GLN A 620 1.52 -3.73 5.50
N THR A 621 1.30 -4.94 4.98
CA THR A 621 0.73 -6.06 5.74
C THR A 621 1.61 -6.43 6.95
N GLU A 622 2.91 -6.64 6.74
CA GLU A 622 3.81 -7.10 7.81
C GLU A 622 4.07 -6.03 8.87
N PHE A 623 4.05 -4.75 8.51
CA PHE A 623 4.18 -3.64 9.47
C PHE A 623 2.92 -3.49 10.34
N ALA A 624 1.72 -3.58 9.75
CA ALA A 624 0.48 -3.58 10.52
C ALA A 624 0.39 -4.80 11.47
N LEU A 625 0.80 -5.98 11.01
CA LEU A 625 0.89 -7.19 11.85
C LEU A 625 1.91 -7.03 12.97
N PHE A 626 3.07 -6.44 12.69
CA PHE A 626 4.07 -6.12 13.69
C PHE A 626 3.48 -5.22 14.79
N LEU A 627 2.84 -4.10 14.44
CA LEU A 627 2.20 -3.22 15.41
C LEU A 627 1.13 -3.95 16.23
N ARG A 628 0.29 -4.76 15.58
CA ARG A 628 -0.73 -5.57 16.26
C ARG A 628 -0.10 -6.54 17.27
N GLN A 629 0.93 -7.28 16.87
CA GLN A 629 1.61 -8.25 17.72
C GLN A 629 2.28 -7.58 18.92
N GLN A 630 2.94 -6.44 18.71
CA GLN A 630 3.59 -5.70 19.81
C GLN A 630 2.57 -5.18 20.83
N LEU A 631 1.42 -4.67 20.37
CA LEU A 631 0.34 -4.27 21.28
C LEU A 631 -0.24 -5.46 22.04
N ASP A 632 -0.45 -6.59 21.37
CA ASP A 632 -0.96 -7.82 21.98
C ASP A 632 0.01 -8.40 23.02
N LEU A 633 1.32 -8.15 22.91
CA LEU A 633 2.30 -8.49 23.94
C LEU A 633 2.21 -7.57 25.17
N LEU A 634 2.00 -6.27 24.96
CA LEU A 634 1.91 -5.30 26.07
C LEU A 634 0.59 -5.38 26.86
N ARG A 635 -0.50 -5.80 26.20
CA ARG A 635 -1.84 -5.86 26.79
C ARG A 635 -1.94 -6.78 28.02
N PRO A 636 -1.58 -8.08 27.96
CA PRO A 636 -1.63 -8.96 29.12
C PRO A 636 -0.56 -8.61 30.17
N ALA A 637 0.54 -7.96 29.77
CA ALA A 637 1.56 -7.48 30.69
C ALA A 637 1.10 -6.28 31.55
N GLY A 638 -0.14 -5.79 31.38
CA GLY A 638 -0.68 -4.65 32.14
C GLY A 638 -0.01 -3.31 31.79
N SER A 639 0.72 -3.27 30.67
CA SER A 639 1.47 -2.08 30.24
C SER A 639 0.62 -1.08 29.44
N LEU A 640 -0.55 -1.52 28.96
CA LEU A 640 -1.52 -0.66 28.29
C LEU A 640 -2.58 -0.14 29.28
N PRO A 641 -2.61 1.16 29.59
CA PRO A 641 -3.56 1.74 30.54
C PRO A 641 -5.00 1.72 30.02
N THR A 642 -5.97 1.60 30.94
CA THR A 642 -7.41 1.45 30.64
C THR A 642 -8.14 2.78 30.48
N THR A 643 -7.64 3.86 31.07
CA THR A 643 -8.25 5.19 31.06
C THR A 643 -7.19 6.26 30.89
N ALA A 644 -7.52 7.36 30.21
CA ALA A 644 -6.67 8.54 30.23
C ALA A 644 -6.60 9.06 31.68
N ALA A 645 -5.41 9.48 32.13
CA ALA A 645 -5.29 10.00 33.49
C ALA A 645 -6.16 11.24 33.60
N VAL A 646 -7.07 11.27 34.59
CA VAL A 646 -7.67 12.54 35.02
C VAL A 646 -6.60 13.27 35.83
N ALA A 647 -5.59 13.80 35.15
CA ALA A 647 -4.66 14.72 35.79
C ALA A 647 -5.47 15.97 36.21
N PRO A 648 -5.42 16.39 37.48
CA PRO A 648 -6.05 17.64 37.88
C PRO A 648 -5.41 18.77 37.06
N LEU A 649 -6.21 19.35 36.17
CA LEU A 649 -5.83 20.44 35.29
C LEU A 649 -5.26 21.58 36.15
N MET A 650 -3.96 21.85 36.04
CA MET A 650 -3.33 22.97 36.73
C MET A 650 -3.58 24.24 35.93
N LEU A 651 -4.66 24.93 36.30
CA LEU A 651 -5.00 26.22 35.69
C LEU A 651 -3.85 27.21 35.74
N GLY A 652 -3.42 27.65 34.55
CA GLY A 652 -2.32 28.60 34.40
C GLY A 652 -0.93 27.97 34.21
N LEU A 653 -0.84 26.64 34.02
CA LEU A 653 0.33 25.98 33.46
C LEU A 653 0.06 25.51 32.01
N PRO A 654 1.11 25.42 31.16
CA PRO A 654 2.48 25.85 31.44
C PRO A 654 2.64 27.38 31.47
N LEU A 655 3.55 27.91 32.30
CA LEU A 655 3.91 29.34 32.28
C LEU A 655 5.09 29.60 31.34
N ALA A 656 4.95 30.59 30.48
CA ALA A 656 5.96 31.02 29.53
C ALA A 656 6.02 32.55 29.40
N LYS A 657 6.96 33.04 28.58
CA LYS A 657 7.16 34.47 28.31
C LYS A 657 5.84 35.14 27.89
N LYS A 658 5.63 36.38 28.34
CA LYS A 658 4.38 37.18 28.19
C LYS A 658 3.21 36.72 29.06
N ASN A 659 3.34 35.67 29.85
CA ASN A 659 2.34 35.40 30.89
C ASN A 659 2.53 36.34 32.07
N THR A 660 1.43 36.74 32.70
CA THR A 660 1.46 37.57 33.92
C THR A 660 0.52 37.01 35.00
N GLY A 661 0.76 37.37 36.25
CA GLY A 661 -0.14 37.13 37.36
C GLY A 661 0.49 36.38 38.53
N ALA A 662 -0.35 35.96 39.48
CA ALA A 662 0.11 35.43 40.78
C ALA A 662 0.98 34.18 40.68
N MET A 663 0.75 33.30 39.70
CA MET A 663 1.58 32.11 39.52
C MET A 663 2.99 32.49 39.08
N VAL A 664 3.14 33.54 38.27
CA VAL A 664 4.46 34.09 37.88
C VAL A 664 5.19 34.65 39.11
N THR A 665 4.49 35.39 39.97
CA THR A 665 5.03 35.88 41.25
C THR A 665 5.52 34.73 42.13
N VAL A 666 4.79 33.62 42.19
CA VAL A 666 5.15 32.42 42.97
C VAL A 666 6.43 31.79 42.43
N ILE A 667 6.54 31.57 41.12
CA ILE A 667 7.75 30.98 40.53
C ILE A 667 8.95 31.93 40.64
N GLN A 668 8.78 33.24 40.49
CA GLN A 668 9.88 34.21 40.63
C GLN A 668 10.46 34.18 42.05
N LYS A 669 9.61 34.05 43.07
CA LYS A 669 10.05 33.84 44.47
C LYS A 669 10.81 32.53 44.64
N LYS A 670 10.28 31.43 44.10
CA LYS A 670 10.89 30.11 44.20
C LYS A 670 12.21 30.02 43.44
N LEU A 671 12.32 30.63 42.27
CA LEU A 671 13.54 30.69 41.47
C LEU A 671 14.62 31.53 42.16
N ASN A 672 14.28 32.68 42.73
CA ASN A 672 15.22 33.47 43.52
C ASN A 672 15.81 32.67 44.69
N LEU A 673 14.97 31.87 45.37
CA LEU A 673 15.40 31.02 46.47
C LEU A 673 16.24 29.81 45.97
N ALA A 674 15.72 29.08 44.98
CA ALA A 674 16.32 27.84 44.50
C ALA A 674 17.67 28.06 43.81
N LEU A 675 17.83 29.19 43.12
CA LEU A 675 19.08 29.56 42.44
C LEU A 675 19.95 30.54 43.23
N LYS A 676 19.55 30.91 44.46
CA LYS A 676 20.24 31.89 45.31
C LYS A 676 20.55 33.20 44.58
N LEU A 677 19.56 33.76 43.87
CA LEU A 677 19.73 34.98 43.07
C LEU A 677 19.68 36.23 43.97
N GLU A 678 20.75 37.04 43.93
CA GLU A 678 20.96 38.20 44.80
C GLU A 678 21.46 39.42 44.01
N GLY A 679 21.39 40.62 44.60
CA GLY A 679 21.87 41.86 43.97
C GLY A 679 21.30 42.07 42.57
N LYS A 680 22.18 42.27 41.58
CA LYS A 680 21.79 42.50 40.16
C LYS A 680 21.22 41.26 39.45
N SER A 681 21.41 40.04 39.98
CA SER A 681 20.88 38.80 39.38
C SER A 681 19.52 38.40 39.94
N ARG A 682 19.07 39.03 41.04
CA ARG A 682 17.76 38.79 41.67
C ARG A 682 16.63 39.14 40.71
N LEU A 683 15.71 38.22 40.48
CA LEU A 683 14.50 38.47 39.71
C LEU A 683 13.59 39.45 40.46
N ALA A 684 13.09 40.45 39.75
CA ALA A 684 11.95 41.22 40.20
C ALA A 684 10.74 40.29 40.39
N ILE A 685 10.01 40.48 41.48
CA ILE A 685 8.80 39.71 41.79
C ILE A 685 7.60 40.55 41.35
N ASP A 686 7.55 40.86 40.06
CA ASP A 686 6.56 41.73 39.43
C ASP A 686 5.36 40.95 38.86
N GLY A 687 5.45 39.61 38.86
CA GLY A 687 4.43 38.76 38.25
C GLY A 687 4.40 38.84 36.73
N ALA A 688 5.44 39.33 36.07
CA ALA A 688 5.58 39.34 34.61
C ALA A 688 6.65 38.34 34.17
N PHE A 689 6.28 37.37 33.34
CA PHE A 689 7.20 36.35 32.85
C PHE A 689 8.00 36.93 31.69
N GLY A 690 9.07 37.65 32.04
CA GLY A 690 10.00 38.28 31.10
C GLY A 690 11.20 37.38 30.74
N SER A 691 12.13 37.93 29.95
CA SER A 691 13.36 37.23 29.56
C SER A 691 14.27 36.86 30.74
N GLY A 692 14.25 37.65 31.82
CA GLY A 692 14.95 37.32 33.06
C GLY A 692 14.39 36.06 33.72
N THR A 693 13.07 35.95 33.85
CA THR A 693 12.39 34.77 34.41
C THR A 693 12.63 33.54 33.56
N GLU A 694 12.55 33.65 32.23
CA GLU A 694 12.84 32.54 31.31
C GLU A 694 14.27 31.99 31.49
N ARG A 695 15.29 32.87 31.54
CA ARG A 695 16.68 32.45 31.78
C ARG A 695 16.84 31.74 33.12
N ALA A 696 16.21 32.25 34.17
CA ALA A 696 16.25 31.61 35.48
C ALA A 696 15.53 30.25 35.49
N VAL A 697 14.42 30.10 34.76
CA VAL A 697 13.76 28.80 34.60
C VAL A 697 14.68 27.80 33.90
N ARG A 698 15.36 28.20 32.81
CA ARG A 698 16.34 27.35 32.13
C ARG A 698 17.48 26.93 33.06
N ALA A 699 18.05 27.88 33.80
CA ALA A 699 19.12 27.60 34.76
C ALA A 699 18.67 26.65 35.89
N PHE A 700 17.44 26.84 36.39
CA PHE A 700 16.86 25.94 37.38
C PHE A 700 16.61 24.55 36.83
N GLN A 701 16.05 24.44 35.62
CA GLN A 701 15.85 23.15 34.95
C GLN A 701 17.17 22.42 34.75
N THR A 702 18.23 23.12 34.32
CA THR A 702 19.59 22.55 34.26
C THR A 702 20.06 22.03 35.61
N ALA A 703 19.94 22.84 36.67
CA ALA A 703 20.38 22.49 38.01
C ALA A 703 19.55 21.35 38.66
N SER A 704 18.29 21.21 38.28
CA SER A 704 17.37 20.16 38.76
C SER A 704 17.31 18.94 37.85
N VAL A 705 18.18 18.86 36.83
CA VAL A 705 18.23 17.75 35.86
C VAL A 705 16.87 17.51 35.18
N LEU A 706 16.18 18.61 34.86
CA LEU A 706 14.93 18.64 34.12
C LEU A 706 15.18 19.05 32.66
N PRO A 707 14.26 18.73 31.73
CA PRO A 707 14.30 19.28 30.38
C PRO A 707 14.37 20.82 30.38
N VAL A 708 15.38 21.38 29.71
CA VAL A 708 15.68 22.83 29.73
C VAL A 708 14.85 23.56 28.67
N SER A 709 13.56 23.76 28.97
CA SER A 709 12.61 24.41 28.05
C SER A 709 12.49 25.92 28.23
N GLY A 710 12.85 26.45 29.41
CA GLY A 710 12.56 27.84 29.81
C GLY A 710 11.09 28.11 30.13
N ILE A 711 10.27 27.06 30.08
CA ILE A 711 8.84 27.05 30.37
C ILE A 711 8.63 26.33 31.69
N VAL A 712 7.79 26.87 32.57
CA VAL A 712 7.41 26.16 33.79
C VAL A 712 6.22 25.27 33.46
N ASP A 713 6.51 24.00 33.19
CA ASP A 713 5.55 22.91 33.09
C ASP A 713 5.28 22.27 34.48
N ARG A 714 4.52 21.16 34.52
CA ARG A 714 4.19 20.50 35.77
C ARG A 714 5.42 19.97 36.51
N ALA A 715 6.37 19.39 35.78
CA ALA A 715 7.60 18.84 36.36
C ALA A 715 8.46 19.96 36.97
N THR A 716 8.61 21.08 36.26
CA THR A 716 9.34 22.26 36.74
C THR A 716 8.64 22.89 37.95
N TRP A 717 7.30 22.95 37.94
CA TRP A 717 6.50 23.43 39.07
C TRP A 717 6.71 22.55 40.30
N ASP A 718 6.61 21.24 40.16
CA ASP A 718 6.75 20.29 41.27
C ASP A 718 8.18 20.33 41.84
N ALA A 719 9.19 20.40 40.97
CA ALA A 719 10.60 20.52 41.36
C ALA A 719 10.92 21.82 42.11
N LEU A 720 10.18 22.92 41.89
CA LEU A 720 10.27 24.15 42.70
C LEU A 720 9.69 23.99 44.12
N GLY A 721 9.35 22.76 44.54
CA GLY A 721 8.74 22.44 45.82
C GLY A 721 7.30 22.95 45.89
N LEU A 722 6.59 22.93 44.77
CA LEU A 722 5.17 23.32 44.67
C LEU A 722 4.26 22.12 44.35
N ALA A 723 4.80 20.90 44.46
CA ALA A 723 4.02 19.66 44.35
C ALA A 723 2.84 19.67 45.33
N GLY A 724 1.63 19.41 44.81
CA GLY A 724 0.38 19.41 45.59
C GLY A 724 -0.23 20.80 45.87
N ARG A 725 0.44 21.90 45.49
CA ARG A 725 -0.07 23.27 45.67
C ARG A 725 -1.03 23.71 44.57
N ILE A 726 -2.07 22.90 44.33
CA ILE A 726 -3.11 23.19 43.34
C ILE A 726 -3.94 24.43 43.75
N ASP A 727 -3.93 24.78 45.03
CA ASP A 727 -4.52 26.02 45.58
C ASP A 727 -3.87 27.29 45.01
N LEU A 728 -2.63 27.21 44.51
CA LEU A 728 -1.92 28.33 43.89
C LEU A 728 -2.20 28.47 42.38
N ALA A 729 -2.78 27.45 41.75
CA ALA A 729 -3.17 27.42 40.33
C ALA A 729 -4.49 28.19 40.12
N VAL A 730 -4.41 29.51 40.25
CA VAL A 730 -5.58 30.40 40.28
C VAL A 730 -5.44 31.53 39.26
N LEU A 731 -6.44 31.68 38.40
CA LEU A 731 -6.61 32.86 37.56
C LEU A 731 -7.37 33.94 38.33
N LYS A 732 -6.85 35.17 38.34
CA LYS A 732 -7.48 36.32 39.02
C LYS A 732 -7.12 37.62 38.29
N VAL A 733 -7.66 38.74 38.76
CA VAL A 733 -7.32 40.07 38.20
C VAL A 733 -5.81 40.24 38.04
N GLY A 734 -5.38 40.62 36.83
CA GLY A 734 -3.98 40.77 36.44
C GLY A 734 -3.35 39.52 35.82
N SER A 735 -4.04 38.38 35.79
CA SER A 735 -3.60 37.19 35.06
C SER A 735 -3.70 37.42 33.55
N GLN A 736 -2.60 37.19 32.82
CA GLN A 736 -2.58 37.10 31.36
C GLN A 736 -2.06 35.71 30.97
N HIS A 737 -2.93 34.89 30.39
CA HIS A 737 -2.63 33.49 30.05
C HIS A 737 -3.69 32.95 29.05
N PRO A 738 -3.35 32.02 28.13
CA PRO A 738 -4.33 31.43 27.20
C PRO A 738 -5.58 30.84 27.89
N ALA A 739 -5.42 30.25 29.08
CA ALA A 739 -6.55 29.76 29.87
C ALA A 739 -7.56 30.87 30.27
N VAL A 740 -7.16 32.13 30.31
CA VAL A 740 -8.10 33.26 30.50
C VAL A 740 -8.98 33.47 29.27
N SER A 741 -8.46 33.22 28.06
CA SER A 741 -9.27 33.26 26.84
C SER A 741 -10.35 32.18 26.88
N SER A 742 -9.99 30.96 27.29
CA SER A 742 -10.93 29.86 27.49
C SER A 742 -11.95 30.16 28.60
N LEU A 743 -11.52 30.83 29.67
CA LEU A 743 -12.42 31.33 30.72
C LEU A 743 -13.47 32.30 30.17
N GLN A 744 -13.03 33.28 29.39
CA GLN A 744 -13.88 34.33 28.81
C GLN A 744 -14.93 33.72 27.89
N GLN A 745 -14.54 32.75 27.05
CA GLN A 745 -15.45 32.03 26.16
C GLN A 745 -16.48 31.18 26.94
N ALA A 746 -16.01 30.40 27.92
CA ALA A 746 -16.91 29.56 28.73
C ALA A 746 -17.91 30.40 29.55
N LEU A 747 -17.46 31.52 30.15
CA LEU A 747 -18.36 32.44 30.85
C LEU A 747 -19.33 33.14 29.91
N ALA A 748 -18.90 33.54 28.70
CA ALA A 748 -19.79 34.16 27.72
C ALA A 748 -20.99 33.25 27.41
N LYS A 749 -20.69 31.96 27.23
CA LYS A 749 -21.68 30.91 26.96
C LYS A 749 -22.60 30.66 28.15
N VAL A 750 -22.04 30.42 29.33
CA VAL A 750 -22.81 30.06 30.54
C VAL A 750 -23.65 31.22 31.08
N LEU A 751 -23.14 32.46 30.98
CA LEU A 751 -23.84 33.66 31.40
C LEU A 751 -24.72 34.26 30.31
N LYS A 752 -24.67 33.72 29.07
CA LYS A 752 -25.35 34.28 27.89
C LYS A 752 -25.10 35.79 27.74
N LYS A 753 -23.83 36.18 27.93
CA LYS A 753 -23.37 37.58 27.93
C LYS A 753 -22.22 37.72 26.94
N LYS A 754 -22.18 38.82 26.19
CA LYS A 754 -21.03 39.14 25.35
C LYS A 754 -19.81 39.45 26.23
N ILE A 755 -18.77 38.62 26.14
CA ILE A 755 -17.48 38.83 26.79
C ILE A 755 -16.39 38.77 25.71
N THR A 756 -15.62 39.83 25.57
CA THR A 756 -14.52 39.89 24.60
C THR A 756 -13.36 38.99 25.05
N THR A 757 -12.87 38.14 24.15
CA THR A 757 -11.74 37.24 24.41
C THR A 757 -10.42 37.98 24.24
N THR A 758 -9.83 38.45 25.33
CA THR A 758 -8.58 39.22 25.35
C THR A 758 -7.40 38.45 25.93
N GLY A 759 -7.66 37.32 26.61
CA GLY A 759 -6.63 36.57 27.34
C GLY A 759 -6.12 37.27 28.61
N VAL A 760 -6.75 38.38 29.01
CA VAL A 760 -6.41 39.18 30.19
C VAL A 760 -7.57 39.17 31.18
N PHE A 761 -7.28 38.83 32.43
CA PHE A 761 -8.28 38.73 33.49
C PHE A 761 -8.48 40.09 34.13
N THR A 762 -9.54 40.77 33.73
CA THR A 762 -9.88 42.14 34.17
C THR A 762 -10.79 42.15 35.40
N THR A 763 -10.96 43.32 36.02
CA THR A 763 -11.95 43.51 37.11
C THR A 763 -13.38 43.20 36.64
N ALA A 764 -13.72 43.51 35.38
CA ALA A 764 -15.01 43.14 34.80
C ALA A 764 -15.19 41.63 34.72
N LEU A 765 -14.16 40.90 34.27
CA LEU A 765 -14.19 39.43 34.22
C LEU A 765 -14.30 38.82 35.62
N ALA A 766 -13.66 39.42 36.64
CA ALA A 766 -13.79 38.98 38.03
C ALA A 766 -15.23 39.10 38.54
N ASN A 767 -15.95 40.14 38.16
CA ASN A 767 -17.36 40.31 38.52
C ASN A 767 -18.25 39.27 37.82
N ASP A 768 -17.96 38.94 36.56
CA ASP A 768 -18.64 37.86 35.84
C ASP A 768 -18.37 36.48 36.47
N VAL A 769 -17.15 36.24 36.94
CA VAL A 769 -16.81 35.03 37.73
C VAL A 769 -17.59 35.00 39.05
N LYS A 770 -17.71 36.11 39.78
CA LYS A 770 -18.52 36.17 41.02
C LYS A 770 -19.98 35.86 40.76
N LEU A 771 -20.54 36.38 39.66
CA LEU A 771 -21.91 36.10 39.25
C LEU A 771 -22.11 34.61 38.97
N PHE A 772 -21.20 34.01 38.22
CA PHE A 772 -21.20 32.57 37.96
C PHE A 772 -21.10 31.75 39.26
N GLN A 773 -20.10 32.04 40.10
CA GLN A 773 -19.89 31.34 41.38
C GLN A 773 -21.13 31.40 42.27
N LYS A 774 -21.78 32.57 42.35
CA LYS A 774 -23.05 32.74 43.07
C LYS A 774 -24.16 31.86 42.49
N ARG A 775 -24.28 31.78 41.16
CA ARG A 775 -25.30 30.96 40.47
C ARG A 775 -25.14 29.46 40.71
N VAL A 776 -23.90 28.97 40.79
CA VAL A 776 -23.60 27.55 41.01
C VAL A 776 -23.27 27.20 42.46
N LYS A 777 -23.57 28.11 43.41
CA LYS A 777 -23.35 27.94 44.86
C LYS A 777 -21.90 27.59 45.25
N LEU A 778 -20.92 28.10 44.51
CA LEU A 778 -19.50 28.03 44.89
C LEU A 778 -19.09 29.24 45.75
N PRO A 779 -17.99 29.16 46.52
CA PRO A 779 -17.43 30.31 47.22
C PRO A 779 -17.18 31.49 46.27
N VAL A 780 -17.82 32.63 46.56
CA VAL A 780 -17.81 33.83 45.70
C VAL A 780 -16.53 34.62 45.92
N SER A 781 -15.48 34.25 45.20
CA SER A 781 -14.14 34.84 45.32
C SER A 781 -13.79 35.78 44.17
N GLY A 782 -14.46 35.66 43.02
CA GLY A 782 -14.05 36.32 41.77
C GLY A 782 -12.71 35.82 41.22
N ARG A 783 -12.22 34.70 41.74
CA ARG A 783 -11.01 34.00 41.32
C ARG A 783 -11.38 32.63 40.79
N VAL A 784 -10.61 32.11 39.84
CA VAL A 784 -10.88 30.83 39.20
C VAL A 784 -9.78 29.85 39.57
N GLY A 785 -10.05 29.01 40.55
CA GLY A 785 -9.28 27.81 40.85
C GLY A 785 -9.94 26.54 40.28
N PRO A 786 -9.39 25.35 40.57
CA PRO A 786 -9.82 24.07 39.97
C PRO A 786 -11.32 23.77 40.12
N SER A 787 -11.91 24.08 41.28
CA SER A 787 -13.34 23.85 41.55
C SER A 787 -14.24 24.73 40.70
N THR A 788 -13.91 26.02 40.56
CA THR A 788 -14.67 26.95 39.71
C THR A 788 -14.55 26.58 38.24
N TRP A 789 -13.36 26.18 37.80
CA TRP A 789 -13.13 25.75 36.42
C TRP A 789 -13.91 24.50 36.05
N LYS A 790 -13.83 23.45 36.89
CA LYS A 790 -14.54 22.18 36.67
C LYS A 790 -16.04 22.39 36.48
N VAL A 791 -16.66 23.21 37.34
CA VAL A 791 -18.10 23.49 37.27
C VAL A 791 -18.42 24.37 36.06
N LEU A 792 -17.56 25.33 35.73
CA LEU A 792 -17.76 26.22 34.57
C LEU A 792 -17.69 25.48 33.24
N THR A 793 -16.69 24.61 33.05
CA THR A 793 -16.53 23.85 31.80
C THR A 793 -17.64 22.82 31.63
N ALA A 794 -18.05 22.15 32.71
CA ALA A 794 -19.22 21.27 32.70
C ALA A 794 -20.51 22.02 32.32
N ALA A 795 -20.73 23.21 32.90
CA ALA A 795 -21.88 24.05 32.56
C ALA A 795 -21.85 24.57 31.12
N ALA A 796 -20.65 24.90 30.61
CA ALA A 796 -20.45 25.34 29.23
C ALA A 796 -20.65 24.22 28.20
N ALA A 797 -20.36 22.97 28.56
CA ALA A 797 -20.59 21.81 27.70
C ALA A 797 -22.08 21.47 27.57
N LEU A 798 -22.85 21.62 28.65
CA LEU A 798 -24.29 21.33 28.71
C LEU A 798 -25.19 22.43 28.12
N THR A 799 -24.62 23.59 27.80
CA THR A 799 -25.35 24.66 27.11
C THR A 799 -25.19 24.46 25.61
N SER A 800 -26.26 24.09 24.90
CA SER A 800 -26.29 24.04 23.43
C SER A 800 -26.04 25.44 22.83
N PRO A 801 -25.52 25.55 21.59
CA PRO A 801 -25.26 26.83 20.93
C PRO A 801 -26.48 27.78 20.91
#